data_AF-R9AN01-F1
#
_entry.id   AF-R9AN01-F1
#
_cell.length_a   1.000
_cell.length_b   1.000
_cell.length_c   1.000
_cell.angle_alpha   90.00
_cell.angle_beta   90.00
_cell.angle_gamma   90.00
#
_symmetry.space_group_name_H-M   'P 1'
#
loop_
_entity.id
_entity.type
_entity.pdbx_description
1 polymer ?
#
loop_
_entity_poly.entity_id
_entity_poly.type
_entity_poly.pdbx_seq_one_letter_code
_entity_poly.pdbx_strand_id
1 'polypeptide(L)'
;MVISSEKNDEKKPDTFNSNENLNKAGANQEKLNKNLSSKLVQSDSDSSEIVLFKIIEQLETIHKKQEALEKLFKKTVTEQNSLNTKQEAIAVKDFEKLNETLEIVVNKVQSLEDLKNESLKIQERYLSQIDENLHVIKSSFSNELKDISSNVQNIRDFINKVLFSFGQKVDNLVSNTQDIKIERTISYQLGKMLIDSKKNVTQLLKLPNALISLRKENINRKELKKEILVKPVQTSLESKELKEETKTELKSTTISVPKLHPDVLNKKFSKGLTLLDPISELCWQDGFPGFAISRKKFEAQIASTTSDFAFFESAWKANKSQWLYAFNSPNLQHNNAQDLLKVIGLLRAKKLPVIFWNKEDPMHYEMFKPIAKEADYVFTTDSLKVEEYKKDLGHSNVWSLPFAAPIKITNPINRFKLDTETVCFAGTYYAKNHPDRKKQMDMLLPTLLKFDGAIYDRASNSTSENYQYPEVYQKVIREGVDFDEMTQLYKKFKVFLNVNTITQSPTMMSRRVYELLASGTPVVSTPSKAITEQFPGIVLTVRNEDEAKIAVEKLLTDSHFWNKQSVLGIREVMANHTYEDRWLDIKAKMQGENEIKINKPSLRIIAIYHGYQDINFFIKNLIDQSEEVSEIVILKSSKLEVSLTAELANKKEVLVKNTSDFNVNSYVKSDLEGYTFFTTDSVISFKNCIKDMLLSFKYHDGYAVSRKIIYDMNTILKSKDLSLPESNWFSYIHSANLNCLLVKNKFKDNIVIDINGHKTKILDSENKIYLIDPFNIATVEKRPVSNPSIKKHEKFKYVFEPNLGI
;
A
#
# COMPACT_ATOMS: atom_id res chain seq x y z
N MET A 1 38.10 58.37 -40.74
CA MET A 1 38.40 59.80 -40.58
C MET A 1 38.32 60.11 -39.10
N VAL A 2 39.47 60.18 -38.41
CA VAL A 2 40.18 61.45 -38.05
C VAL A 2 39.55 62.00 -36.76
N ILE A 3 40.18 62.14 -35.60
CA ILE A 3 41.59 62.35 -35.18
C ILE A 3 41.63 62.18 -33.64
N SER A 4 42.55 61.38 -33.07
CA SER A 4 43.75 61.77 -32.27
C SER A 4 43.47 62.03 -30.76
N SER A 5 44.11 61.32 -29.82
CA SER A 5 45.41 61.65 -29.15
C SER A 5 45.30 62.90 -28.25
N GLU A 6 45.75 62.97 -26.99
CA GLU A 6 46.97 62.48 -26.34
C GLU A 6 46.89 62.60 -24.80
N LYS A 7 47.73 61.80 -24.13
CA LYS A 7 48.57 62.06 -22.94
C LYS A 7 47.97 62.34 -21.55
N ASN A 8 48.30 61.39 -20.67
CA ASN A 8 48.98 61.51 -19.36
C ASN A 8 48.96 62.87 -18.63
N ASP A 9 48.53 62.84 -17.36
CA ASP A 9 49.42 63.18 -16.24
C ASP A 9 48.89 62.67 -14.89
N GLU A 10 49.83 62.28 -14.02
CA GLU A 10 49.62 61.85 -12.64
C GLU A 10 49.17 63.01 -11.73
N LYS A 11 48.22 62.77 -10.81
CA LYS A 11 48.43 62.87 -9.33
C LYS A 11 47.13 62.81 -8.49
N LYS A 12 47.27 62.02 -7.42
CA LYS A 12 46.65 62.07 -6.07
C LYS A 12 45.20 61.59 -5.86
N PRO A 13 44.94 60.85 -4.74
CA PRO A 13 43.64 60.29 -4.42
C PRO A 13 42.82 61.26 -3.57
N ASP A 14 41.56 61.48 -3.94
CA ASP A 14 40.56 62.08 -3.05
C ASP A 14 39.60 61.01 -2.53
N THR A 15 39.36 61.14 -1.23
CA THR A 15 38.62 60.29 -0.30
C THR A 15 37.16 60.04 -0.73
N PHE A 16 36.78 58.76 -0.81
CA PHE A 16 35.39 58.32 -0.96
C PHE A 16 34.64 58.48 0.38
N ASN A 17 33.63 59.35 0.39
CA ASN A 17 32.79 59.64 1.55
C ASN A 17 31.71 58.55 1.73
N SER A 18 31.93 57.61 2.65
CA SER A 18 31.09 56.42 2.89
C SER A 18 29.76 56.70 3.61
N ASN A 19 29.57 57.90 4.17
CA ASN A 19 28.42 58.20 5.03
C ASN A 19 27.13 58.57 4.26
N GLU A 20 27.20 59.04 3.02
CA GLU A 20 25.98 59.38 2.25
C GLU A 20 25.26 58.15 1.67
N ASN A 21 25.98 57.06 1.41
CA ASN A 21 25.37 55.83 0.87
C ASN A 21 24.68 54.97 1.94
N LEU A 22 25.13 55.05 3.20
CA LEU A 22 24.49 54.35 4.33
C LEU A 22 23.14 54.96 4.72
N ASN A 23 23.01 56.29 4.67
CA ASN A 23 21.73 56.96 4.97
C ASN A 23 20.67 56.73 3.88
N LYS A 24 21.07 56.57 2.60
CA LYS A 24 20.16 56.17 1.52
C LYS A 24 19.72 54.70 1.59
N ALA A 25 20.54 53.82 2.17
CA ALA A 25 20.18 52.41 2.38
C ALA A 25 19.17 52.25 3.54
N GLY A 26 19.35 52.99 4.65
CA GLY A 26 18.43 52.97 5.79
C GLY A 26 17.02 53.48 5.45
N ALA A 27 16.93 54.58 4.69
CA ALA A 27 15.63 55.15 4.27
C ALA A 27 14.83 54.25 3.32
N ASN A 28 15.50 53.43 2.50
CA ASN A 28 14.83 52.44 1.64
C ASN A 28 14.35 51.21 2.42
N GLN A 29 15.00 50.87 3.53
CA GLN A 29 14.67 49.72 4.36
C GLN A 29 13.44 49.98 5.26
N GLU A 30 13.30 51.19 5.82
CA GLU A 30 12.08 51.60 6.53
C GLU A 30 10.85 51.68 5.61
N LYS A 31 11.04 52.12 4.36
CA LYS A 31 9.96 52.17 3.35
C LYS A 31 9.53 50.78 2.89
N LEU A 32 10.45 49.82 2.86
CA LEU A 32 10.17 48.40 2.58
C LEU A 32 9.43 47.72 3.75
N ASN A 33 9.85 48.00 4.99
CA ASN A 33 9.22 47.45 6.19
C ASN A 33 7.79 47.96 6.37
N LYS A 34 7.51 49.24 6.10
CA LYS A 34 6.13 49.78 6.13
C LYS A 34 5.20 49.15 5.10
N ASN A 35 5.71 48.80 3.92
CA ASN A 35 4.96 48.11 2.85
C ASN A 35 4.73 46.61 3.11
N LEU A 36 5.58 45.96 3.92
CA LEU A 36 5.36 44.58 4.36
C LEU A 36 4.31 44.52 5.49
N SER A 37 4.36 45.44 6.44
CA SER A 37 3.39 45.48 7.54
C SER A 37 1.96 45.78 7.08
N SER A 38 1.78 46.53 5.98
CA SER A 38 0.44 46.80 5.41
C SER A 38 -0.13 45.67 4.57
N LYS A 39 0.70 44.73 4.09
CA LYS A 39 0.25 43.53 3.34
C LYS A 39 -0.12 42.34 4.22
N LEU A 40 0.26 42.34 5.50
CA LEU A 40 0.00 41.26 6.45
C LEU A 40 -1.38 41.30 7.13
N VAL A 41 -2.21 42.31 6.84
CA VAL A 41 -3.55 42.45 7.45
C VAL A 41 -4.67 41.98 6.51
N GLN A 42 -4.36 41.55 5.29
CA GLN A 42 -5.36 40.98 4.37
C GLN A 42 -4.73 39.87 3.52
N SER A 43 -4.97 38.61 3.88
CA SER A 43 -5.30 37.46 3.00
C SER A 43 -4.85 36.11 3.57
N ASP A 44 -5.80 35.17 3.55
CA ASP A 44 -5.75 33.71 3.43
C ASP A 44 -4.64 32.86 4.10
N SER A 45 -5.12 31.83 4.78
CA SER A 45 -4.37 30.82 5.56
C SER A 45 -3.29 30.05 4.78
N ASP A 46 -3.35 30.02 3.45
CA ASP A 46 -2.39 29.29 2.61
C ASP A 46 -1.06 30.06 2.41
N SER A 47 -1.00 31.34 2.74
CA SER A 47 0.23 32.15 2.64
C SER A 47 1.19 31.96 3.83
N SER A 48 0.68 31.44 4.96
CA SER A 48 1.41 31.37 6.24
C SER A 48 2.38 30.18 6.31
N GLU A 49 2.02 29.02 5.74
CA GLU A 49 2.92 27.85 5.66
C GLU A 49 4.13 28.09 4.74
N ILE A 50 3.93 28.82 3.64
CA ILE A 50 5.00 29.15 2.68
C ILE A 50 6.02 30.11 3.32
N VAL A 51 5.55 31.03 4.18
CA VAL A 51 6.42 31.93 4.94
C VAL A 51 7.17 31.16 6.03
N LEU A 52 6.50 30.23 6.72
CA LEU A 52 7.14 29.39 7.74
C LEU A 52 8.24 28.48 7.16
N PHE A 53 8.00 27.88 5.99
CA PHE A 53 9.02 27.08 5.29
C PHE A 53 10.24 27.90 4.87
N LYS A 54 10.03 29.12 4.38
CA LYS A 54 11.15 30.03 4.03
C LYS A 54 11.94 30.48 5.25
N ILE A 55 11.27 30.68 6.40
CA ILE A 55 11.93 31.01 7.66
C ILE A 55 12.75 29.82 8.17
N ILE A 56 12.23 28.59 8.08
CA ILE A 56 12.96 27.37 8.46
C ILE A 56 14.20 27.17 7.58
N GLU A 57 14.09 27.35 6.27
CA GLU A 57 15.22 27.24 5.33
C GLU A 57 16.32 28.29 5.60
N GLN A 58 15.93 29.51 6.00
CA GLN A 58 16.87 30.54 6.43
C GLN A 58 17.54 30.21 7.77
N LEU A 59 16.81 29.64 8.73
CA LEU A 59 17.35 29.21 10.03
C LEU A 59 18.34 28.05 9.88
N GLU A 60 18.06 27.07 9.02
CA GLU A 60 19.02 25.99 8.71
C GLU A 60 20.30 26.51 8.06
N THR A 61 20.18 27.53 7.21
CA THR A 61 21.33 28.17 6.57
C THR A 61 22.19 28.94 7.57
N ILE A 62 21.55 29.59 8.56
CA ILE A 62 22.24 30.29 9.66
C ILE A 62 22.94 29.27 10.57
N HIS A 63 22.28 28.16 10.91
CA HIS A 63 22.87 27.10 11.74
C HIS A 63 24.13 26.48 11.10
N LYS A 64 24.11 26.24 9.78
CA LYS A 64 25.29 25.75 9.04
C LYS A 64 26.44 26.76 9.03
N LYS A 65 26.15 28.06 9.00
CA LYS A 65 27.17 29.11 9.10
C LYS A 65 27.75 29.20 10.52
N GLN A 66 26.94 28.96 11.55
CA GLN A 66 27.38 28.92 12.94
C GLN A 66 28.32 27.74 13.21
N GLU A 67 28.01 26.53 12.72
CA GLU A 67 28.92 25.37 12.79
C GLU A 67 30.25 25.61 12.05
N ALA A 68 30.21 26.28 10.90
CA ALA A 68 31.41 26.63 10.16
C ALA A 68 32.29 27.63 10.93
N LEU A 69 31.68 28.59 11.63
CA LEU A 69 32.37 29.56 12.47
C LEU A 69 32.99 28.89 13.70
N GLU A 70 32.29 27.96 14.36
CA GLU A 70 32.82 27.19 15.50
C GLU A 70 34.01 26.31 15.10
N LYS A 71 33.97 25.71 13.90
CA LYS A 71 35.13 24.97 13.36
C LYS A 71 36.32 25.87 13.10
N LEU A 72 36.10 27.07 12.56
CA LEU A 72 37.14 28.07 12.36
C LEU A 72 37.71 28.53 13.71
N PHE A 73 36.87 28.80 14.70
CA PHE A 73 37.27 29.22 16.03
C PHE A 73 38.11 28.15 16.74
N LYS A 74 37.69 26.88 16.70
CA LYS A 74 38.49 25.75 17.24
C LYS A 74 39.84 25.63 16.53
N LYS A 75 39.89 25.83 15.21
CA LYS A 75 41.14 25.80 14.44
C LYS A 75 42.10 26.93 14.87
N THR A 76 41.60 28.16 15.01
CA THR A 76 42.40 29.32 15.43
C THR A 76 42.91 29.19 16.87
N VAL A 77 42.09 28.65 17.78
CA VAL A 77 42.50 28.38 19.18
C VAL A 77 43.56 27.27 19.26
N THR A 78 43.53 26.30 18.36
CA THR A 78 44.54 25.23 18.29
C THR A 78 45.86 25.76 17.71
N GLU A 79 45.81 26.68 16.74
CA GLU A 79 46.98 27.32 16.15
C GLU A 79 47.68 28.29 17.13
N GLN A 80 46.93 29.02 17.97
CA GLN A 80 47.49 29.91 19.00
C GLN A 80 48.23 29.19 20.13
N ASN A 81 47.83 27.96 20.50
CA ASN A 81 48.51 27.19 21.55
C ASN A 81 49.87 26.61 21.11
N SER A 82 50.26 26.75 19.83
CA SER A 82 51.51 26.22 19.28
C SER A 82 52.64 27.25 19.15
N LEU A 83 52.41 28.52 19.47
CA LEU A 83 53.39 29.60 19.32
C LEU A 83 53.48 30.42 20.61
N ASN A 84 54.33 29.97 21.53
CA ASN A 84 54.76 30.81 22.64
C ASN A 84 56.25 30.57 22.98
N THR A 85 57.14 31.20 22.22
CA THR A 85 58.42 31.72 22.73
C THR A 85 58.92 32.88 21.84
N LYS A 86 58.85 34.08 22.42
CA LYS A 86 59.69 35.29 22.21
C LYS A 86 59.97 35.77 20.77
N GLN A 87 59.35 36.90 20.39
CA GLN A 87 60.00 38.23 20.37
C GLN A 87 59.02 39.34 19.99
N GLU A 88 59.12 40.45 20.71
CA GLU A 88 58.31 41.67 20.61
C GLU A 88 58.75 42.54 19.42
N ALA A 89 57.78 42.96 18.58
CA ALA A 89 57.77 44.22 17.80
C ALA A 89 56.57 44.37 16.84
N ILE A 90 55.62 43.42 16.79
CA ILE A 90 54.48 43.46 15.83
C ILE A 90 53.11 43.62 16.54
N ALA A 91 53.08 43.74 17.86
CA ALA A 91 51.88 43.51 18.67
C ALA A 91 50.83 44.65 18.74
N VAL A 92 51.06 45.85 18.15
CA VAL A 92 50.09 46.96 18.30
C VAL A 92 49.06 47.02 17.17
N LYS A 93 49.43 46.66 15.94
CA LYS A 93 48.53 46.72 14.77
C LYS A 93 47.56 45.53 14.67
N ASP A 94 47.99 44.36 15.16
CA ASP A 94 47.14 43.17 15.18
C ASP A 94 46.12 43.21 16.33
N PHE A 95 46.42 43.91 17.43
CA PHE A 95 45.51 44.06 18.56
C PHE A 95 44.34 45.00 18.25
N GLU A 96 44.57 46.13 17.58
CA GLU A 96 43.50 47.04 17.14
C GLU A 96 42.56 46.37 16.13
N LYS A 97 43.12 45.61 15.18
CA LYS A 97 42.35 44.88 14.17
C LYS A 97 41.55 43.72 14.77
N LEU A 98 42.10 43.07 15.79
CA LEU A 98 41.39 42.05 16.57
C LEU A 98 40.26 42.66 17.39
N ASN A 99 40.46 43.87 17.95
CA ASN A 99 39.44 44.57 18.73
C ASN A 99 38.27 45.07 17.85
N GLU A 100 38.55 45.60 16.66
CA GLU A 100 37.50 45.92 15.67
C GLU A 100 36.72 44.66 15.24
N THR A 101 37.44 43.55 15.03
CA THR A 101 36.79 42.28 14.66
C THR A 101 35.94 41.74 15.82
N LEU A 102 36.39 41.89 17.07
CA LEU A 102 35.65 41.53 18.28
C LEU A 102 34.42 42.40 18.47
N GLU A 103 34.50 43.72 18.28
CA GLU A 103 33.33 44.60 18.30
C GLU A 103 32.30 44.24 17.23
N ILE A 104 32.75 43.93 16.01
CA ILE A 104 31.86 43.47 14.93
C ILE A 104 31.18 42.15 15.31
N VAL A 105 31.91 41.23 15.94
CA VAL A 105 31.37 39.93 16.38
C VAL A 105 30.41 40.13 17.56
N VAL A 106 30.74 40.94 18.55
CA VAL A 106 29.88 41.27 19.70
C VAL A 106 28.59 41.94 19.23
N ASN A 107 28.67 42.91 18.31
CA ASN A 107 27.49 43.55 17.72
C ASN A 107 26.64 42.57 16.90
N LYS A 108 27.27 41.60 16.21
CA LYS A 108 26.54 40.53 15.53
C LYS A 108 25.87 39.56 16.48
N VAL A 109 26.55 39.16 17.55
CA VAL A 109 25.99 38.29 18.60
C VAL A 109 24.82 38.99 19.29
N GLN A 110 24.95 40.27 19.62
CA GLN A 110 23.87 41.07 20.18
C GLN A 110 22.68 41.16 19.21
N SER A 111 22.93 41.40 17.92
CA SER A 111 21.86 41.41 16.91
C SER A 111 21.18 40.05 16.72
N LEU A 112 21.92 38.94 16.90
CA LEU A 112 21.37 37.58 16.86
C LEU A 112 20.58 37.25 18.12
N GLU A 113 20.98 37.77 19.27
CA GLU A 113 20.28 37.63 20.53
C GLU A 113 18.98 38.45 20.54
N ASP A 114 19.01 39.64 19.92
CA ASP A 114 17.82 40.45 19.68
C ASP A 114 16.85 39.77 18.70
N LEU A 115 17.36 39.21 17.60
CA LEU A 115 16.56 38.41 16.65
C LEU A 115 16.00 37.14 17.29
N LYS A 116 16.75 36.50 18.19
CA LYS A 116 16.28 35.33 18.95
C LYS A 116 15.18 35.72 19.93
N ASN A 117 15.32 36.84 20.61
CA ASN A 117 14.29 37.37 21.52
C ASN A 117 13.03 37.81 20.76
N GLU A 118 13.19 38.36 19.56
CA GLU A 118 12.08 38.70 18.68
C GLU A 118 11.39 37.44 18.14
N SER A 119 12.16 36.41 17.77
CA SER A 119 11.65 35.09 17.40
C SER A 119 10.89 34.42 18.55
N LEU A 120 11.38 34.53 19.79
CA LEU A 120 10.69 34.01 20.98
C LEU A 120 9.35 34.74 21.21
N LYS A 121 9.32 36.07 21.08
CA LYS A 121 8.08 36.85 21.20
C LYS A 121 7.07 36.50 20.10
N ILE A 122 7.55 36.19 18.89
CA ILE A 122 6.71 35.72 17.79
C ILE A 122 6.16 34.32 18.13
N GLN A 123 6.99 33.41 18.65
CA GLN A 123 6.55 32.08 19.09
C GLN A 123 5.53 32.15 20.23
N GLU A 124 5.71 33.02 21.22
CA GLU A 124 4.75 33.22 22.33
C GLU A 124 3.41 33.77 21.83
N ARG A 125 3.42 34.68 20.85
CA ARG A 125 2.19 35.15 20.18
C ARG A 125 1.51 34.03 19.42
N TYR A 126 2.26 33.24 18.66
CA TYR A 126 1.71 32.08 17.94
C TYR A 126 1.13 31.04 18.89
N LEU A 127 1.79 30.76 20.01
CA LEU A 127 1.29 29.84 21.04
C LEU A 127 0.01 30.35 21.69
N SER A 128 -0.05 31.65 22.02
CA SER A 128 -1.28 32.27 22.55
C SER A 128 -2.43 32.19 21.53
N GLN A 129 -2.13 32.37 20.24
CA GLN A 129 -3.10 32.30 19.16
C GLN A 129 -3.56 30.86 18.86
N ILE A 130 -2.66 29.89 19.02
CA ILE A 130 -2.98 28.45 18.97
C ILE A 130 -3.86 28.06 20.15
N ASP A 131 -3.61 28.57 21.36
CA ASP A 131 -4.43 28.29 22.53
C ASP A 131 -5.83 28.91 22.42
N GLU A 132 -5.94 30.15 21.91
CA GLU A 132 -7.24 30.75 21.56
C GLU A 132 -7.97 29.93 20.49
N ASN A 133 -7.27 29.50 19.43
CA ASN A 133 -7.85 28.66 18.39
C ASN A 133 -8.24 27.27 18.91
N LEU A 134 -7.47 26.66 19.82
CA LEU A 134 -7.81 25.40 20.48
C LEU A 134 -9.02 25.57 21.40
N HIS A 135 -9.17 26.73 22.04
CA HIS A 135 -10.35 27.04 22.85
C HIS A 135 -11.60 27.22 21.96
N VAL A 136 -11.46 27.89 20.82
CA VAL A 136 -12.53 28.03 19.81
C VAL A 136 -12.89 26.66 19.22
N ILE A 137 -11.90 25.84 18.86
CA ILE A 137 -12.08 24.47 18.34
C ILE A 137 -12.73 23.58 19.41
N LYS A 138 -12.32 23.64 20.67
CA LYS A 138 -12.99 22.88 21.77
C LYS A 138 -14.44 23.32 21.95
N SER A 139 -14.72 24.62 21.87
CA SER A 139 -16.09 25.12 21.96
C SER A 139 -16.95 24.70 20.75
N SER A 140 -16.35 24.68 19.55
CA SER A 140 -16.96 24.21 18.31
C SER A 140 -17.21 22.71 18.34
N PHE A 141 -16.27 21.89 18.81
CA PHE A 141 -16.45 20.46 19.04
C PHE A 141 -17.53 20.16 20.08
N SER A 142 -17.64 20.98 21.14
CA SER A 142 -18.71 20.81 22.14
C SER A 142 -20.08 21.16 21.58
N ASN A 143 -20.17 22.12 20.66
CA ASN A 143 -21.41 22.47 19.98
C ASN A 143 -21.75 21.44 18.88
N GLU A 144 -20.76 20.95 18.14
CA GLU A 144 -20.93 19.84 17.19
C GLU A 144 -21.32 18.53 17.89
N LEU A 145 -20.82 18.24 19.10
CA LEU A 145 -21.28 17.08 19.87
C LEU A 145 -22.74 17.21 20.33
N LYS A 146 -23.22 18.44 20.61
CA LYS A 146 -24.65 18.70 20.86
C LYS A 146 -25.48 18.53 19.58
N ASP A 147 -24.98 18.99 18.44
CA ASP A 147 -25.65 18.81 17.15
C ASP A 147 -25.62 17.35 16.67
N ILE A 148 -24.55 16.61 16.93
CA ILE A 148 -24.47 15.16 16.70
C ILE A 148 -25.46 14.42 17.60
N SER A 149 -25.60 14.80 18.87
CA SER A 149 -26.61 14.23 19.76
C SER A 149 -28.04 14.53 19.28
N SER A 150 -28.29 15.74 18.77
CA SER A 150 -29.55 16.14 18.15
C SER A 150 -29.82 15.36 16.86
N ASN A 151 -28.80 15.17 16.02
CA ASN A 151 -28.88 14.39 14.78
C ASN A 151 -29.06 12.90 15.03
N VAL A 152 -28.45 12.33 16.08
CA VAL A 152 -28.71 10.95 16.52
C VAL A 152 -30.15 10.79 16.98
N GLN A 153 -30.73 11.81 17.62
CA GLN A 153 -32.14 11.81 18.00
C GLN A 153 -33.07 11.93 16.77
N ASN A 154 -32.73 12.79 15.81
CA ASN A 154 -33.45 12.92 14.54
C ASN A 154 -33.35 11.65 13.68
N ILE A 155 -32.20 10.95 13.69
CA ILE A 155 -32.00 9.65 13.04
C ILE A 155 -32.85 8.57 13.74
N ARG A 156 -32.96 8.59 15.07
CA ARG A 156 -33.89 7.72 15.81
C ARG A 156 -35.34 7.98 15.42
N ASP A 157 -35.75 9.23 15.30
CA ASP A 157 -37.11 9.60 14.90
C ASP A 157 -37.39 9.25 13.43
N PHE A 158 -36.37 9.33 12.57
CA PHE A 158 -36.44 8.83 11.20
C PHE A 158 -36.55 7.31 11.13
N ILE A 159 -35.78 6.56 11.93
CA ILE A 159 -35.88 5.09 12.05
C ILE A 159 -37.30 4.70 12.54
N ASN A 160 -37.86 5.44 13.50
CA ASN A 160 -39.23 5.22 13.98
C ASN A 160 -40.28 5.49 12.90
N LYS A 161 -40.09 6.50 12.04
CA LYS A 161 -40.95 6.76 10.87
C LYS A 161 -40.81 5.67 9.80
N VAL A 162 -39.60 5.15 9.56
CA VAL A 162 -39.35 4.05 8.61
C VAL A 162 -40.01 2.77 9.13
N LEU A 163 -39.88 2.44 10.44
CA LEU A 163 -40.57 1.32 11.09
C LEU A 163 -42.10 1.46 11.02
N PHE A 164 -42.64 2.66 11.18
CA PHE A 164 -44.07 2.96 11.02
C PHE A 164 -44.55 2.75 9.56
N SER A 165 -43.77 3.17 8.56
CA SER A 165 -44.10 2.92 7.14
C SER A 165 -43.92 1.44 6.71
N PHE A 166 -42.98 0.74 7.33
CA PHE A 166 -42.77 -0.71 7.14
C PHE A 166 -43.92 -1.51 7.78
N GLY A 167 -44.40 -1.09 8.95
CA GLY A 167 -45.63 -1.60 9.56
C GLY A 167 -46.85 -1.45 8.65
N GLN A 168 -47.04 -0.29 8.00
CA GLN A 168 -48.12 -0.10 7.03
C GLN A 168 -47.97 -0.98 5.77
N LYS A 169 -46.75 -1.29 5.34
CA LYS A 169 -46.49 -2.25 4.24
C LYS A 169 -46.77 -3.70 4.63
N VAL A 170 -46.52 -4.06 5.89
CA VAL A 170 -46.91 -5.35 6.46
C VAL A 170 -48.44 -5.47 6.56
N ASP A 171 -49.13 -4.40 6.97
CA ASP A 171 -50.60 -4.33 6.97
C ASP A 171 -51.20 -4.48 5.55
N ASN A 172 -50.52 -3.97 4.51
CA ASN A 172 -50.91 -4.17 3.11
C ASN A 172 -50.53 -5.53 2.51
N LEU A 173 -49.64 -6.29 3.15
CA LEU A 173 -49.32 -7.67 2.76
C LEU A 173 -50.28 -8.67 3.43
N VAL A 174 -50.78 -8.34 4.63
CA VAL A 174 -51.83 -9.07 5.34
C VAL A 174 -53.20 -8.98 4.63
N SER A 175 -53.43 -7.96 3.78
CA SER A 175 -54.67 -7.80 3.02
C SER A 175 -54.76 -8.65 1.74
N ASN A 176 -53.74 -9.44 1.38
CA ASN A 176 -53.63 -10.07 0.05
C ASN A 176 -53.48 -11.60 -0.01
N THR A 177 -53.77 -12.41 1.04
CA THR A 177 -54.05 -13.90 0.98
C THR A 177 -54.05 -14.55 2.37
N GLN A 178 -54.76 -15.64 2.73
CA GLN A 178 -56.18 -16.04 2.62
C GLN A 178 -56.41 -17.14 3.71
N ASP A 179 -57.44 -16.96 4.54
CA ASP A 179 -58.12 -17.90 5.47
C ASP A 179 -57.36 -18.81 6.47
N ILE A 180 -57.08 -18.27 7.67
CA ILE A 180 -57.15 -19.03 8.94
C ILE A 180 -57.90 -18.16 9.95
N LYS A 181 -58.91 -18.71 10.66
CA LYS A 181 -59.70 -17.98 11.69
C LYS A 181 -58.84 -17.66 12.92
N ILE A 182 -58.13 -16.53 12.84
CA ILE A 182 -57.15 -15.98 13.79
C ILE A 182 -57.74 -15.70 15.18
N GLU A 183 -59.06 -15.48 15.30
CA GLU A 183 -59.70 -15.01 16.54
C GLU A 183 -59.65 -15.99 17.72
N ARG A 184 -59.40 -17.27 17.44
CA ARG A 184 -59.28 -18.32 18.46
C ARG A 184 -57.84 -18.55 18.92
N THR A 185 -56.88 -17.83 18.36
CA THR A 185 -55.47 -17.93 18.75
C THR A 185 -55.21 -17.15 20.03
N ILE A 186 -54.39 -17.70 20.91
CA ILE A 186 -54.07 -17.08 22.21
C ILE A 186 -53.40 -15.72 21.99
N SER A 187 -52.58 -15.58 20.95
CA SER A 187 -51.94 -14.31 20.58
C SER A 187 -52.96 -13.24 20.21
N TYR A 188 -54.02 -13.59 19.47
CA TYR A 188 -55.10 -12.67 19.14
C TYR A 188 -55.96 -12.32 20.36
N GLN A 189 -56.31 -13.31 21.20
CA GLN A 189 -57.08 -13.06 22.42
C GLN A 189 -56.31 -12.20 23.42
N LEU A 190 -55.01 -12.43 23.58
CA LEU A 190 -54.12 -11.61 24.40
C LEU A 190 -54.02 -10.18 23.85
N GLY A 191 -53.82 -10.04 22.53
CA GLY A 191 -53.79 -8.73 21.86
C GLY A 191 -55.09 -7.97 22.06
N LYS A 192 -56.24 -8.64 21.86
CA LYS A 192 -57.57 -8.05 22.06
C LYS A 192 -57.83 -7.63 23.52
N MET A 193 -57.46 -8.46 24.50
CA MET A 193 -57.61 -8.14 25.93
C MET A 193 -56.76 -6.94 26.35
N LEU A 194 -55.53 -6.82 25.83
CA LEU A 194 -54.64 -5.67 26.10
C LEU A 194 -55.12 -4.38 25.43
N ILE A 195 -55.75 -4.50 24.26
CA ILE A 195 -56.36 -3.37 23.56
C ILE A 195 -57.64 -2.92 24.28
N ASP A 196 -58.52 -3.84 24.67
CA ASP A 196 -59.79 -3.52 25.31
C ASP A 196 -59.61 -3.02 26.76
N SER A 197 -58.54 -3.44 27.45
CA SER A 197 -58.19 -2.87 28.76
C SER A 197 -57.82 -1.39 28.72
N LYS A 198 -57.40 -0.87 27.56
CA LYS A 198 -57.11 0.56 27.37
C LYS A 198 -58.38 1.41 27.19
N LYS A 199 -59.54 0.77 26.96
CA LYS A 199 -60.79 1.47 26.65
C LYS A 199 -61.62 1.80 27.89
N ASN A 200 -61.43 1.09 29.01
CA ASN A 200 -62.15 1.35 30.26
C ASN A 200 -61.34 0.92 31.50
N VAL A 201 -61.22 1.81 32.49
CA VAL A 201 -60.52 1.58 33.76
C VAL A 201 -61.04 0.35 34.51
N THR A 202 -62.35 0.07 34.42
CA THR A 202 -62.97 -1.13 35.01
C THR A 202 -62.49 -2.43 34.38
N GLN A 203 -62.09 -2.41 33.09
CA GLN A 203 -61.50 -3.56 32.40
C GLN A 203 -59.99 -3.66 32.64
N LEU A 204 -59.31 -2.52 32.80
CA LEU A 204 -57.89 -2.47 33.22
C LEU A 204 -57.69 -3.11 34.59
N LEU A 205 -58.60 -2.88 35.54
CA LEU A 205 -58.55 -3.50 36.88
C LEU A 205 -58.90 -4.99 36.85
N LYS A 206 -59.67 -5.47 35.86
CA LYS A 206 -59.96 -6.91 35.66
C LYS A 206 -58.89 -7.62 34.84
N LEU A 207 -58.00 -6.89 34.17
CA LEU A 207 -56.95 -7.42 33.29
C LEU A 207 -56.01 -8.41 34.01
N PRO A 208 -55.54 -8.18 35.25
CA PRO A 208 -54.70 -9.16 35.93
C PRO A 208 -55.42 -10.51 36.11
N ASN A 209 -56.67 -10.50 36.59
CA ASN A 209 -57.47 -11.72 36.75
C ASN A 209 -57.78 -12.39 35.41
N ALA A 210 -58.08 -11.60 34.37
CA ALA A 210 -58.38 -12.10 33.04
C ALA A 210 -57.14 -12.75 32.37
N LEU A 211 -55.95 -12.17 32.55
CA LEU A 211 -54.68 -12.73 32.09
C LEU A 211 -54.31 -14.00 32.87
N ILE A 212 -54.61 -14.07 34.17
CA ILE A 212 -54.43 -15.28 34.98
C ILE A 212 -55.38 -16.39 34.52
N SER A 213 -56.65 -16.07 34.19
CA SER A 213 -57.57 -17.06 33.61
C SER A 213 -57.14 -17.54 32.21
N LEU A 214 -56.65 -16.65 31.34
CA LEU A 214 -56.12 -17.03 30.01
C LEU A 214 -54.87 -17.90 30.14
N ARG A 215 -54.03 -17.63 31.16
CA ARG A 215 -52.87 -18.47 31.49
C ARG A 215 -53.28 -19.83 32.03
N LYS A 216 -54.27 -19.91 32.92
CA LYS A 216 -54.86 -21.18 33.39
C LYS A 216 -55.48 -21.98 32.25
N GLU A 217 -56.18 -21.32 31.33
CA GLU A 217 -56.75 -21.95 30.13
C GLU A 217 -55.67 -22.50 29.19
N ASN A 218 -54.57 -21.76 28.99
CA ASN A 218 -53.45 -22.24 28.19
C ASN A 218 -52.72 -23.43 28.84
N ILE A 219 -52.62 -23.45 30.18
CA ILE A 219 -52.08 -24.59 30.92
C ILE A 219 -53.02 -25.80 30.82
N ASN A 220 -54.33 -25.63 31.03
CA ASN A 220 -55.33 -26.71 30.84
C ASN A 220 -55.37 -27.22 29.39
N ARG A 221 -55.23 -26.35 28.38
CA ARG A 221 -55.14 -26.76 26.96
C ARG A 221 -53.87 -27.56 26.66
N LYS A 222 -52.77 -27.28 27.37
CA LYS A 222 -51.53 -28.08 27.29
C LYS A 222 -51.66 -29.41 28.03
N GLU A 223 -52.42 -29.49 29.13
CA GLU A 223 -52.71 -30.75 29.83
C GLU A 223 -53.72 -31.63 29.09
N LEU A 224 -54.80 -31.07 28.51
CA LEU A 224 -55.71 -31.78 27.61
C LEU A 224 -54.99 -32.33 26.36
N LYS A 225 -54.00 -31.59 25.82
CA LYS A 225 -53.14 -32.11 24.75
C LYS A 225 -52.21 -33.25 25.20
N LYS A 226 -51.89 -33.35 26.49
CA LYS A 226 -51.18 -34.50 27.08
C LYS A 226 -52.12 -35.68 27.31
N GLU A 227 -53.37 -35.49 27.72
CA GLU A 227 -54.38 -36.57 27.85
C GLU A 227 -54.80 -37.16 26.50
N ILE A 228 -54.89 -36.34 25.45
CA ILE A 228 -55.21 -36.79 24.08
C ILE A 228 -54.06 -37.65 23.49
N LEU A 229 -52.84 -37.57 24.02
CA LEU A 229 -51.72 -38.43 23.64
C LEU A 229 -51.67 -39.79 24.37
N VAL A 230 -52.66 -40.15 25.20
CA VAL A 230 -52.65 -41.39 26.03
C VAL A 230 -53.86 -42.32 25.79
N LYS A 231 -54.54 -42.27 24.64
CA LYS A 231 -55.50 -43.34 24.28
C LYS A 231 -55.07 -44.09 23.01
N PRO A 232 -54.66 -45.37 23.12
CA PRO A 232 -54.26 -46.16 21.97
C PRO A 232 -55.49 -46.62 21.18
N VAL A 233 -55.45 -46.46 19.87
CA VAL A 233 -56.31 -47.21 18.94
C VAL A 233 -55.47 -48.35 18.38
N GLN A 234 -55.93 -49.57 18.62
CA GLN A 234 -55.35 -50.81 18.12
C GLN A 234 -55.48 -50.92 16.59
N THR A 235 -54.38 -51.25 15.93
CA THR A 235 -54.37 -52.05 14.70
C THR A 235 -53.10 -52.90 14.67
N SER A 236 -53.27 -54.11 15.21
CA SER A 236 -52.73 -55.42 14.79
C SER A 236 -51.54 -55.51 13.81
N LEU A 237 -50.55 -56.32 14.25
CA LEU A 237 -49.77 -57.35 13.51
C LEU A 237 -48.82 -56.82 12.41
N GLU A 238 -47.52 -57.11 12.26
CA GLU A 238 -46.48 -58.04 12.74
C GLU A 238 -45.16 -57.36 12.26
N SER A 239 -43.95 -57.51 12.77
CA SER A 239 -43.27 -58.56 13.52
C SER A 239 -42.10 -57.92 14.29
N LYS A 240 -41.95 -58.34 15.54
CA LYS A 240 -40.76 -58.14 16.36
C LYS A 240 -39.72 -59.17 15.94
N GLU A 241 -38.55 -58.72 15.54
CA GLU A 241 -37.25 -59.22 15.97
C GLU A 241 -36.15 -58.37 15.30
N LEU A 242 -35.04 -58.12 16.01
CA LEU A 242 -33.87 -57.32 15.62
C LEU A 242 -33.88 -55.81 15.94
N LYS A 243 -34.26 -55.39 17.15
CA LYS A 243 -33.71 -54.15 17.77
C LYS A 243 -33.66 -54.23 19.30
N GLU A 244 -32.81 -55.10 19.84
CA GLU A 244 -32.55 -55.15 21.29
C GLU A 244 -31.08 -54.94 21.71
N GLU A 245 -30.19 -54.43 20.83
CA GLU A 245 -28.77 -54.28 21.18
C GLU A 245 -28.15 -52.86 21.08
N THR A 246 -28.91 -51.77 20.96
CA THR A 246 -28.27 -50.44 20.84
C THR A 246 -28.96 -49.29 21.60
N LYS A 247 -29.57 -49.58 22.75
CA LYS A 247 -30.24 -48.54 23.58
C LYS A 247 -29.64 -48.28 24.96
N THR A 248 -28.40 -48.69 25.18
CA THR A 248 -27.72 -48.43 26.45
C THR A 248 -26.33 -47.85 26.23
N GLU A 249 -26.26 -46.64 25.65
CA GLU A 249 -25.28 -45.60 25.98
C GLU A 249 -25.46 -44.41 25.02
N LEU A 250 -26.08 -43.33 25.50
CA LEU A 250 -25.83 -41.96 25.06
C LEU A 250 -26.51 -41.04 26.09
N LYS A 251 -25.94 -41.05 27.29
CA LYS A 251 -26.11 -39.94 28.23
C LYS A 251 -25.31 -38.75 27.70
N SER A 252 -25.95 -37.60 27.75
CA SER A 252 -25.36 -36.27 27.65
C SER A 252 -24.03 -36.21 28.37
N THR A 253 -22.95 -36.07 27.61
CA THR A 253 -21.67 -35.63 28.14
C THR A 253 -21.32 -34.37 27.38
N THR A 254 -21.45 -33.23 28.05
CA THR A 254 -20.81 -31.99 27.66
C THR A 254 -19.31 -32.24 27.78
N ILE A 255 -18.68 -32.77 26.73
CA ILE A 255 -17.23 -32.94 26.70
C ILE A 255 -16.65 -31.61 26.25
N SER A 256 -16.19 -30.80 27.21
CA SER A 256 -15.21 -29.75 26.93
C SER A 256 -13.88 -30.44 26.58
N VAL A 257 -13.67 -30.73 25.29
CA VAL A 257 -12.33 -31.08 24.79
C VAL A 257 -11.56 -29.77 24.57
N PRO A 258 -10.28 -29.67 24.99
CA PRO A 258 -9.52 -28.44 24.80
C PRO A 258 -9.44 -28.08 23.31
N LYS A 259 -9.57 -26.78 22.99
CA LYS A 259 -9.14 -26.24 21.70
C LYS A 259 -7.68 -26.67 21.47
N LEU A 260 -7.36 -27.09 20.25
CA LEU A 260 -6.03 -27.57 19.86
C LEU A 260 -4.95 -26.59 20.38
N HIS A 261 -4.09 -27.06 21.29
CA HIS A 261 -2.81 -26.40 21.61
C HIS A 261 -1.80 -26.75 20.49
N PRO A 262 -0.78 -25.90 20.22
CA PRO A 262 -0.03 -25.88 18.99
C PRO A 262 1.08 -26.94 18.99
N ASP A 263 0.72 -28.18 18.66
CA ASP A 263 1.68 -29.20 18.20
C ASP A 263 1.60 -29.35 16.67
N VAL A 264 1.72 -28.24 15.94
CA VAL A 264 1.68 -28.19 14.46
C VAL A 264 3.02 -27.74 13.86
N LEU A 265 4.11 -27.84 14.63
CA LEU A 265 5.46 -27.37 14.25
C LEU A 265 6.15 -28.24 13.17
N ASN A 266 5.42 -29.18 12.52
CA ASN A 266 5.98 -30.06 11.47
C ASN A 266 5.02 -30.36 10.30
N LYS A 267 3.81 -29.77 10.23
CA LYS A 267 2.93 -29.95 9.06
C LYS A 267 3.37 -29.05 7.91
N LYS A 268 3.52 -29.63 6.72
CA LYS A 268 3.64 -28.85 5.47
C LYS A 268 2.27 -28.25 5.16
N PHE A 269 2.07 -26.94 5.32
CA PHE A 269 0.89 -26.25 4.82
C PHE A 269 1.02 -26.05 3.31
N SER A 270 0.77 -27.11 2.54
CA SER A 270 1.08 -27.15 1.11
C SER A 270 -0.14 -26.99 0.22
N LYS A 271 -1.31 -27.50 0.62
CA LYS A 271 -2.53 -27.43 -0.18
C LYS A 271 -3.80 -27.44 0.67
N GLY A 272 -4.84 -26.74 0.22
CA GLY A 272 -6.03 -26.45 1.02
C GLY A 272 -7.35 -26.86 0.36
N LEU A 273 -8.33 -27.29 1.17
CA LEU A 273 -9.73 -27.34 0.72
C LEU A 273 -10.33 -25.92 0.73
N THR A 274 -11.07 -25.52 -0.30
CA THR A 274 -11.53 -24.12 -0.45
C THR A 274 -13.05 -23.96 -0.54
N LEU A 275 -13.53 -22.86 0.04
CA LEU A 275 -14.87 -22.29 -0.20
C LEU A 275 -14.68 -20.81 -0.54
N LEU A 276 -14.50 -20.53 -1.83
CA LEU A 276 -14.14 -19.20 -2.34
C LEU A 276 -15.09 -18.78 -3.47
N ASP A 277 -15.29 -17.49 -3.63
CA ASP A 277 -15.83 -16.91 -4.86
C ASP A 277 -14.81 -17.03 -6.01
N PRO A 278 -15.25 -16.94 -7.28
CA PRO A 278 -14.37 -17.18 -8.42
C PRO A 278 -13.16 -16.23 -8.50
N ILE A 279 -13.29 -14.99 -8.05
CA ILE A 279 -12.21 -14.00 -8.11
C ILE A 279 -11.18 -14.36 -7.04
N SER A 280 -11.62 -14.62 -5.81
CA SER A 280 -10.72 -15.03 -4.73
C SER A 280 -10.04 -16.37 -4.99
N GLU A 281 -10.73 -17.35 -5.59
CA GLU A 281 -10.11 -18.61 -5.99
C GLU A 281 -8.96 -18.36 -6.96
N LEU A 282 -9.19 -17.52 -7.98
CA LEU A 282 -8.16 -17.17 -8.94
C LEU A 282 -7.02 -16.36 -8.31
N CYS A 283 -7.31 -15.53 -7.31
CA CYS A 283 -6.27 -14.82 -6.55
C CYS A 283 -5.39 -15.74 -5.70
N TRP A 284 -6.01 -16.66 -4.94
CA TRP A 284 -5.30 -17.50 -3.98
C TRP A 284 -4.52 -18.66 -4.62
N GLN A 285 -4.72 -18.92 -5.91
CA GLN A 285 -3.88 -19.83 -6.70
C GLN A 285 -2.40 -19.42 -6.78
N ASP A 286 -2.09 -18.16 -6.47
CA ASP A 286 -0.71 -17.70 -6.31
C ASP A 286 -0.12 -18.16 -4.98
N GLY A 287 -0.91 -18.19 -3.92
CA GLY A 287 -0.45 -18.64 -2.59
C GLY A 287 -0.34 -20.15 -2.46
N PHE A 288 -1.38 -20.89 -2.84
CA PHE A 288 -1.42 -22.35 -2.65
C PHE A 288 -2.35 -23.06 -3.65
N PRO A 289 -2.14 -24.37 -3.92
CA PRO A 289 -3.11 -25.21 -4.63
C PRO A 289 -4.41 -25.39 -3.82
N GLY A 290 -5.51 -24.84 -4.34
CA GLY A 290 -6.85 -24.94 -3.76
C GLY A 290 -7.68 -26.09 -4.34
N PHE A 291 -8.50 -26.71 -3.49
CA PHE A 291 -9.43 -27.78 -3.88
C PHE A 291 -10.85 -27.44 -3.41
N ALA A 292 -11.66 -26.90 -4.33
CA ALA A 292 -13.02 -26.48 -4.05
C ALA A 292 -13.88 -27.61 -3.45
N ILE A 293 -14.50 -27.34 -2.30
CA ILE A 293 -15.42 -28.30 -1.66
C ILE A 293 -16.73 -28.37 -2.46
N SER A 294 -17.08 -29.59 -2.90
CA SER A 294 -18.34 -29.87 -3.59
C SER A 294 -19.48 -30.06 -2.60
N ARG A 295 -20.57 -29.31 -2.76
CA ARG A 295 -21.73 -29.47 -1.87
C ARG A 295 -22.39 -30.85 -1.94
N LYS A 296 -22.36 -31.52 -3.10
CA LYS A 296 -22.99 -32.84 -3.27
C LYS A 296 -22.14 -33.99 -2.72
N LYS A 297 -20.84 -33.78 -2.52
CA LYS A 297 -19.86 -34.84 -2.23
C LYS A 297 -18.90 -34.50 -1.08
N PHE A 298 -19.19 -33.45 -0.30
CA PHE A 298 -18.23 -32.95 0.70
C PHE A 298 -17.84 -34.03 1.73
N GLU A 299 -18.76 -34.91 2.13
CA GLU A 299 -18.47 -35.97 3.10
C GLU A 299 -17.38 -36.91 2.58
N ALA A 300 -17.58 -37.46 1.38
CA ALA A 300 -16.61 -38.35 0.74
C ALA A 300 -15.31 -37.61 0.42
N GLN A 301 -15.38 -36.38 -0.08
CA GLN A 301 -14.22 -35.55 -0.41
C GLN A 301 -13.36 -35.27 0.83
N ILE A 302 -13.98 -34.90 1.96
CA ILE A 302 -13.26 -34.66 3.22
C ILE A 302 -12.74 -35.98 3.79
N ALA A 303 -13.49 -37.07 3.71
CA ALA A 303 -13.03 -38.39 4.17
C ALA A 303 -11.73 -38.82 3.45
N SER A 304 -11.64 -38.62 2.14
CA SER A 304 -10.48 -39.02 1.31
C SER A 304 -9.47 -37.90 1.04
N THR A 305 -9.60 -36.71 1.66
CA THR A 305 -8.71 -35.58 1.33
C THR A 305 -7.26 -35.84 1.74
N THR A 306 -6.34 -35.27 0.98
CA THR A 306 -4.91 -35.17 1.34
C THR A 306 -4.50 -33.73 1.66
N SER A 307 -5.46 -32.80 1.72
CA SER A 307 -5.20 -31.39 2.05
C SER A 307 -4.76 -31.21 3.50
N ASP A 308 -3.97 -30.16 3.73
CA ASP A 308 -3.34 -29.89 5.03
C ASP A 308 -4.18 -28.95 5.90
N PHE A 309 -5.06 -28.15 5.28
CA PHE A 309 -5.94 -27.15 5.89
C PHE A 309 -7.22 -26.95 5.05
N ALA A 310 -8.17 -26.20 5.61
CA ALA A 310 -9.29 -25.63 4.88
C ALA A 310 -9.23 -24.10 4.92
N PHE A 311 -9.48 -23.44 3.80
CA PHE A 311 -9.47 -21.98 3.67
C PHE A 311 -10.79 -21.49 3.11
N PHE A 312 -11.54 -20.79 3.95
CA PHE A 312 -12.86 -20.27 3.64
C PHE A 312 -12.81 -18.75 3.67
N GLU A 313 -13.57 -18.11 2.78
CA GLU A 313 -13.76 -16.67 2.85
C GLU A 313 -15.20 -16.32 3.23
N SER A 314 -15.43 -15.05 3.59
CA SER A 314 -16.76 -14.46 3.68
C SER A 314 -17.43 -14.34 2.29
N ALA A 315 -17.86 -15.47 1.74
CA ALA A 315 -18.36 -15.57 0.37
C ALA A 315 -19.89 -15.48 0.31
N TRP A 316 -20.38 -14.63 -0.59
CA TRP A 316 -21.80 -14.59 -0.96
C TRP A 316 -22.19 -15.76 -1.88
N LYS A 317 -21.29 -16.15 -2.80
CA LYS A 317 -21.53 -17.14 -3.87
C LYS A 317 -20.37 -18.13 -4.00
N ALA A 318 -19.96 -18.78 -2.90
CA ALA A 318 -18.81 -19.69 -2.91
C ALA A 318 -19.00 -20.87 -3.89
N ASN A 319 -17.90 -21.25 -4.53
CA ASN A 319 -17.75 -22.36 -5.47
C ASN A 319 -18.87 -22.39 -6.52
N LYS A 320 -18.97 -21.31 -7.31
CA LYS A 320 -19.97 -21.13 -8.39
C LYS A 320 -21.40 -21.24 -7.85
N SER A 321 -21.67 -20.56 -6.73
CA SER A 321 -22.98 -20.51 -6.06
C SER A 321 -23.49 -21.85 -5.48
N GLN A 322 -22.69 -22.92 -5.46
CA GLN A 322 -23.13 -24.19 -4.84
C GLN A 322 -23.44 -24.04 -3.35
N TRP A 323 -22.77 -23.08 -2.69
CA TRP A 323 -22.88 -22.78 -1.27
C TRP A 323 -23.59 -21.45 -0.99
N LEU A 324 -24.51 -21.04 -1.87
CA LEU A 324 -25.33 -19.83 -1.66
C LEU A 324 -25.96 -19.85 -0.25
N TYR A 325 -25.94 -18.73 0.45
CA TYR A 325 -26.44 -18.59 1.82
C TYR A 325 -25.69 -19.38 2.91
N ALA A 326 -24.61 -20.09 2.59
CA ALA A 326 -23.89 -20.86 3.61
C ALA A 326 -23.24 -19.97 4.68
N PHE A 327 -22.67 -18.84 4.27
CA PHE A 327 -21.89 -17.97 5.15
C PHE A 327 -22.68 -16.82 5.78
N ASN A 328 -23.80 -16.43 5.17
CA ASN A 328 -24.56 -15.22 5.52
C ASN A 328 -26.05 -15.51 5.81
N SER A 329 -26.42 -16.77 6.06
CA SER A 329 -27.77 -17.11 6.48
C SER A 329 -28.06 -16.54 7.87
N PRO A 330 -29.16 -15.79 8.06
CA PRO A 330 -29.58 -15.35 9.37
C PRO A 330 -29.74 -16.53 10.34
N ASN A 331 -29.06 -16.47 11.48
CA ASN A 331 -29.03 -17.52 12.50
C ASN A 331 -28.64 -18.92 11.95
N LEU A 332 -27.91 -18.95 10.82
CA LEU A 332 -27.43 -20.17 10.16
C LEU A 332 -28.54 -21.18 9.79
N GLN A 333 -29.78 -20.73 9.61
CA GLN A 333 -30.94 -21.63 9.42
C GLN A 333 -31.02 -22.28 8.04
N HIS A 334 -30.37 -21.72 7.03
CA HIS A 334 -30.43 -22.25 5.68
C HIS A 334 -29.73 -23.62 5.60
N ASN A 335 -30.24 -24.55 4.78
CA ASN A 335 -29.67 -25.89 4.62
C ASN A 335 -28.18 -25.85 4.27
N ASN A 336 -27.75 -24.92 3.41
CA ASN A 336 -26.33 -24.77 3.05
C ASN A 336 -25.46 -24.29 4.22
N ALA A 337 -26.03 -23.53 5.16
CA ALA A 337 -25.32 -23.11 6.36
C ALA A 337 -25.19 -24.30 7.34
N GLN A 338 -26.22 -25.14 7.45
CA GLN A 338 -26.15 -26.40 8.19
C GLN A 338 -25.14 -27.38 7.58
N ASP A 339 -25.12 -27.50 6.24
CA ASP A 339 -24.10 -28.27 5.51
C ASP A 339 -22.68 -27.73 5.79
N LEU A 340 -22.51 -26.41 5.86
CA LEU A 340 -21.22 -25.78 6.17
C LEU A 340 -20.76 -26.10 7.59
N LEU A 341 -21.66 -26.05 8.57
CA LEU A 341 -21.35 -26.46 9.95
C LEU A 341 -20.94 -27.94 10.00
N LYS A 342 -21.61 -28.79 9.22
CA LYS A 342 -21.23 -30.20 9.08
C LYS A 342 -19.85 -30.37 8.43
N VAL A 343 -19.54 -29.59 7.39
CA VAL A 343 -18.19 -29.54 6.78
C VAL A 343 -17.14 -29.18 7.84
N ILE A 344 -17.35 -28.12 8.61
CA ILE A 344 -16.42 -27.70 9.67
C ILE A 344 -16.25 -28.80 10.72
N GLY A 345 -17.35 -29.44 11.14
CA GLY A 345 -17.31 -30.58 12.06
C GLY A 345 -16.48 -31.76 11.54
N LEU A 346 -16.62 -32.12 10.27
CA LEU A 346 -15.84 -33.19 9.62
C LEU A 346 -14.35 -32.84 9.51
N LEU A 347 -14.02 -31.60 9.17
CA LEU A 347 -12.64 -31.11 9.12
C LEU A 347 -11.98 -31.15 10.49
N ARG A 348 -12.70 -30.70 11.52
CA ARG A 348 -12.27 -30.74 12.92
C ARG A 348 -12.02 -32.17 13.40
N ALA A 349 -12.91 -33.11 13.05
CA ALA A 349 -12.73 -34.53 13.36
C ALA A 349 -11.47 -35.13 12.69
N LYS A 350 -11.08 -34.65 11.51
CA LYS A 350 -9.82 -35.02 10.83
C LYS A 350 -8.60 -34.21 11.28
N LYS A 351 -8.72 -33.32 12.28
CA LYS A 351 -7.64 -32.43 12.73
C LYS A 351 -7.06 -31.57 11.59
N LEU A 352 -7.93 -31.11 10.70
CA LEU A 352 -7.59 -30.13 9.66
C LEU A 352 -7.98 -28.72 10.16
N PRO A 353 -7.01 -27.78 10.25
CA PRO A 353 -7.31 -26.43 10.70
C PRO A 353 -8.18 -25.70 9.67
N VAL A 354 -9.18 -24.98 10.19
CA VAL A 354 -10.08 -24.13 9.41
C VAL A 354 -9.64 -22.69 9.53
N ILE A 355 -9.25 -22.11 8.40
CA ILE A 355 -8.89 -20.71 8.23
C ILE A 355 -10.09 -19.98 7.65
N PHE A 356 -10.51 -18.89 8.29
CA PHE A 356 -11.58 -18.03 7.79
C PHE A 356 -11.05 -16.61 7.50
N TRP A 357 -11.17 -16.15 6.26
CA TRP A 357 -10.80 -14.80 5.84
C TRP A 357 -12.04 -13.96 5.53
N ASN A 358 -12.36 -13.00 6.39
CA ASN A 358 -13.43 -12.04 6.13
C ASN A 358 -12.91 -10.89 5.26
N LYS A 359 -13.26 -10.94 3.98
CA LYS A 359 -12.95 -9.94 2.96
C LYS A 359 -13.97 -8.81 2.84
N GLU A 360 -15.07 -8.92 3.55
CA GLU A 360 -16.23 -8.02 3.49
C GLU A 360 -16.25 -7.04 4.71
N ASP A 361 -15.23 -7.11 5.54
CA ASP A 361 -15.05 -6.20 6.68
C ASP A 361 -14.60 -4.80 6.23
N PRO A 362 -15.04 -3.74 6.95
CA PRO A 362 -15.82 -3.78 8.19
C PRO A 362 -17.34 -3.87 8.00
N MET A 363 -17.85 -3.71 6.77
CA MET A 363 -19.29 -3.53 6.49
C MET A 363 -20.14 -4.74 6.88
N HIS A 364 -19.59 -5.95 6.76
CA HIS A 364 -20.34 -7.19 6.94
C HIS A 364 -19.84 -8.03 8.12
N TYR A 365 -19.14 -7.41 9.09
CA TYR A 365 -18.64 -8.03 10.32
C TYR A 365 -19.70 -8.90 11.02
N GLU A 366 -20.83 -8.31 11.42
CA GLU A 366 -21.90 -9.02 12.14
C GLU A 366 -22.51 -10.18 11.35
N MET A 367 -22.56 -10.05 10.02
CA MET A 367 -23.15 -11.04 9.13
C MET A 367 -22.32 -12.32 9.07
N PHE A 368 -20.99 -12.19 9.02
CA PHE A 368 -20.08 -13.33 8.86
C PHE A 368 -19.48 -13.82 10.18
N LYS A 369 -19.58 -13.04 11.26
CA LYS A 369 -19.14 -13.41 12.62
C LYS A 369 -19.62 -14.79 13.09
N PRO A 370 -20.86 -15.25 12.83
CA PRO A 370 -21.29 -16.58 13.26
C PRO A 370 -20.43 -17.72 12.69
N ILE A 371 -19.97 -17.61 11.44
CA ILE A 371 -19.06 -18.60 10.84
C ILE A 371 -17.63 -18.40 11.32
N ALA A 372 -17.19 -17.14 11.52
CA ALA A 372 -15.87 -16.86 12.07
C ALA A 372 -15.66 -17.54 13.45
N LYS A 373 -16.71 -17.64 14.27
CA LYS A 373 -16.69 -18.36 15.57
C LYS A 373 -16.39 -19.86 15.48
N GLU A 374 -16.62 -20.46 14.32
CA GLU A 374 -16.41 -21.88 14.09
C GLU A 374 -15.01 -22.21 13.54
N ALA A 375 -14.24 -21.19 13.14
CA ALA A 375 -12.91 -21.32 12.58
C ALA A 375 -11.80 -21.34 13.66
N ASP A 376 -10.65 -21.93 13.33
CA ASP A 376 -9.48 -22.01 14.23
C ASP A 376 -8.60 -20.74 14.12
N TYR A 377 -8.53 -20.18 12.92
CA TYR A 377 -7.77 -18.97 12.59
C TYR A 377 -8.67 -18.00 11.82
N VAL A 378 -8.73 -16.75 12.24
CA VAL A 378 -9.54 -15.71 11.58
C VAL A 378 -8.64 -14.60 11.06
N PHE A 379 -8.86 -14.22 9.82
CA PHE A 379 -8.20 -13.11 9.16
C PHE A 379 -9.26 -12.11 8.70
N THR A 380 -9.00 -10.82 8.85
CA THR A 380 -9.91 -9.75 8.42
C THR A 380 -9.19 -8.75 7.54
N THR A 381 -9.83 -8.22 6.51
CA THR A 381 -9.24 -7.17 5.67
C THR A 381 -9.10 -5.82 6.39
N ASP A 382 -9.84 -5.61 7.48
CA ASP A 382 -9.77 -4.39 8.28
C ASP A 382 -9.06 -4.62 9.62
N SER A 383 -7.86 -4.07 9.76
CA SER A 383 -7.07 -4.13 10.99
C SER A 383 -7.79 -3.57 12.22
N LEU A 384 -8.74 -2.65 12.05
CA LEU A 384 -9.53 -2.11 13.17
C LEU A 384 -10.53 -3.13 13.74
N LYS A 385 -10.82 -4.21 13.01
CA LYS A 385 -11.73 -5.29 13.47
C LYS A 385 -11.04 -6.39 14.26
N VAL A 386 -9.71 -6.42 14.29
CA VAL A 386 -8.95 -7.50 14.94
C VAL A 386 -9.30 -7.65 16.42
N GLU A 387 -9.29 -6.56 17.19
CA GLU A 387 -9.58 -6.62 18.63
C GLU A 387 -11.05 -6.94 18.93
N GLU A 388 -11.97 -6.50 18.05
CA GLU A 388 -13.40 -6.81 18.16
C GLU A 388 -13.64 -8.32 17.94
N TYR A 389 -13.02 -8.91 16.93
CA TYR A 389 -13.03 -10.37 16.75
C TYR A 389 -12.41 -11.10 17.93
N LYS A 390 -11.21 -10.72 18.40
CA LYS A 390 -10.58 -11.43 19.53
C LYS A 390 -11.51 -11.49 20.75
N LYS A 391 -12.18 -10.38 21.04
CA LYS A 391 -13.19 -10.29 22.10
C LYS A 391 -14.40 -11.19 21.83
N ASP A 392 -14.99 -11.11 20.64
CA ASP A 392 -16.23 -11.82 20.31
C ASP A 392 -16.06 -13.34 20.09
N LEU A 393 -14.85 -13.77 19.67
CA LEU A 393 -14.51 -15.17 19.41
C LEU A 393 -13.89 -15.86 20.64
N GLY A 394 -13.34 -15.09 21.59
CA GLY A 394 -12.72 -15.61 22.81
C GLY A 394 -11.38 -16.31 22.57
N HIS A 395 -10.63 -15.92 21.54
CA HIS A 395 -9.27 -16.40 21.28
C HIS A 395 -8.43 -15.35 20.54
N SER A 396 -7.10 -15.48 20.61
CA SER A 396 -6.15 -14.52 20.04
C SER A 396 -5.74 -14.81 18.59
N ASN A 397 -6.16 -15.94 18.00
CA ASN A 397 -5.82 -16.35 16.63
C ASN A 397 -6.57 -15.52 15.57
N VAL A 398 -6.39 -14.20 15.62
CA VAL A 398 -7.06 -13.22 14.78
C VAL A 398 -6.05 -12.17 14.35
N TRP A 399 -5.92 -11.96 13.04
CA TRP A 399 -5.01 -10.96 12.48
C TRP A 399 -5.63 -10.21 11.29
N SER A 400 -5.02 -9.08 10.93
CA SER A 400 -5.32 -8.40 9.68
C SER A 400 -4.67 -9.15 8.52
N LEU A 401 -5.38 -9.25 7.40
CA LEU A 401 -4.89 -9.76 6.14
C LEU A 401 -5.51 -8.93 4.99
N PRO A 402 -4.81 -7.87 4.54
CA PRO A 402 -5.28 -7.04 3.45
C PRO A 402 -5.38 -7.83 2.14
N PHE A 403 -6.07 -7.24 1.16
CA PHE A 403 -5.96 -7.71 -0.22
C PHE A 403 -4.52 -7.59 -0.76
N ALA A 404 -4.31 -8.20 -1.92
CA ALA A 404 -3.03 -8.28 -2.60
C ALA A 404 -3.24 -8.40 -4.12
N ALA A 405 -2.16 -8.36 -4.88
CA ALA A 405 -2.16 -8.59 -6.31
C ALA A 405 -1.97 -10.08 -6.65
N PRO A 406 -2.79 -10.64 -7.55
CA PRO A 406 -2.57 -11.96 -8.15
C PRO A 406 -1.58 -11.86 -9.32
N ILE A 407 -0.29 -11.87 -9.00
CA ILE A 407 0.80 -11.52 -9.92
C ILE A 407 0.93 -12.45 -11.15
N LYS A 408 0.37 -13.66 -11.14
CA LYS A 408 0.36 -14.51 -12.35
C LYS A 408 -0.48 -13.90 -13.48
N ILE A 409 -1.46 -13.06 -13.15
CA ILE A 409 -2.37 -12.44 -14.13
C ILE A 409 -2.31 -10.91 -14.13
N THR A 410 -1.95 -10.28 -13.01
CA THR A 410 -1.77 -8.82 -12.90
C THR A 410 -0.31 -8.50 -12.68
N ASN A 411 0.40 -8.25 -13.78
CA ASN A 411 1.85 -8.02 -13.84
C ASN A 411 2.16 -7.10 -15.04
N PRO A 412 3.36 -6.49 -15.14
CA PRO A 412 3.61 -5.52 -16.20
C PRO A 412 3.92 -6.17 -17.56
N ILE A 413 3.95 -7.50 -17.67
CA ILE A 413 4.28 -8.20 -18.93
C ILE A 413 3.39 -7.69 -20.06
N ASN A 414 4.00 -7.28 -21.17
CA ASN A 414 3.34 -6.79 -22.37
C ASN A 414 2.46 -5.55 -22.13
N ARG A 415 2.77 -4.70 -21.15
CA ARG A 415 2.01 -3.49 -20.84
C ARG A 415 1.74 -2.61 -22.07
N PHE A 416 2.70 -2.49 -22.98
CA PHE A 416 2.62 -1.63 -24.17
C PHE A 416 2.32 -2.41 -25.46
N LYS A 417 1.76 -3.62 -25.37
CA LYS A 417 1.42 -4.43 -26.55
C LYS A 417 0.16 -3.94 -27.26
N LEU A 418 -0.75 -3.30 -26.54
CA LEU A 418 -1.99 -2.72 -27.07
C LEU A 418 -1.86 -1.21 -27.20
N ASP A 419 -2.64 -0.64 -28.10
CA ASP A 419 -2.78 0.82 -28.22
C ASP A 419 -3.22 1.40 -26.88
N THR A 420 -2.40 2.33 -26.40
CA THR A 420 -2.58 2.90 -25.08
C THR A 420 -3.66 3.99 -25.10
N GLU A 421 -4.59 3.91 -24.16
CA GLU A 421 -5.60 4.93 -23.91
C GLU A 421 -5.24 5.79 -22.70
N THR A 422 -5.93 6.91 -22.52
CA THR A 422 -5.58 7.94 -21.54
C THR A 422 -5.95 7.55 -20.10
N VAL A 423 -7.24 7.61 -19.76
CA VAL A 423 -7.74 7.50 -18.38
C VAL A 423 -8.93 6.56 -18.33
N CYS A 424 -8.98 5.70 -17.33
CA CYS A 424 -10.10 4.79 -17.12
C CYS A 424 -10.65 4.84 -15.71
N PHE A 425 -11.98 4.71 -15.61
CA PHE A 425 -12.65 4.29 -14.39
C PHE A 425 -13.41 2.99 -14.65
N ALA A 426 -13.23 1.98 -13.81
CA ALA A 426 -14.01 0.76 -13.88
C ALA A 426 -14.84 0.58 -12.60
N GLY A 427 -16.16 0.57 -12.69
CA GLY A 427 -16.99 0.48 -11.51
C GLY A 427 -18.43 0.83 -11.79
N THR A 428 -19.24 0.75 -10.75
CA THR A 428 -20.66 1.13 -10.79
C THR A 428 -20.80 2.53 -10.21
N TYR A 429 -21.61 3.38 -10.83
CA TYR A 429 -22.05 4.64 -10.24
C TYR A 429 -23.12 4.40 -9.20
N TYR A 430 -23.10 5.14 -8.09
CA TYR A 430 -24.11 5.00 -7.04
C TYR A 430 -24.92 6.30 -6.96
N ALA A 431 -25.99 6.38 -7.76
CA ALA A 431 -26.82 7.57 -7.86
C ALA A 431 -27.67 7.80 -6.59
N LYS A 432 -28.05 6.73 -5.90
CA LYS A 432 -28.91 6.76 -4.70
C LYS A 432 -28.25 5.96 -3.55
N ASN A 433 -28.59 6.27 -2.30
CA ASN A 433 -28.20 5.55 -1.05
C ASN A 433 -26.71 5.59 -0.63
N HIS A 434 -25.81 6.17 -1.42
CA HIS A 434 -24.39 6.33 -1.06
C HIS A 434 -23.86 7.75 -1.39
N PRO A 435 -24.31 8.79 -0.66
CA PRO A 435 -24.01 10.19 -1.00
C PRO A 435 -22.52 10.51 -1.00
N ASP A 436 -21.74 9.97 -0.05
CA ASP A 436 -20.30 10.21 0.01
C ASP A 436 -19.56 9.60 -1.18
N ARG A 437 -19.97 8.39 -1.59
CA ARG A 437 -19.40 7.74 -2.78
C ARG A 437 -19.78 8.49 -4.05
N LYS A 438 -21.03 8.96 -4.15
CA LYS A 438 -21.48 9.81 -5.25
C LYS A 438 -20.63 11.09 -5.33
N LYS A 439 -20.40 11.78 -4.20
CA LYS A 439 -19.55 12.97 -4.13
C LYS A 439 -18.12 12.70 -4.60
N GLN A 440 -17.53 11.57 -4.22
CA GLN A 440 -16.21 11.16 -4.70
C GLN A 440 -16.18 10.93 -6.22
N MET A 441 -17.22 10.29 -6.77
CA MET A 441 -17.33 10.04 -8.22
C MET A 441 -17.59 11.33 -8.99
N ASP A 442 -18.49 12.19 -8.52
CA ASP A 442 -18.79 13.48 -9.15
C ASP A 442 -17.55 14.40 -9.17
N MET A 443 -16.64 14.25 -8.21
CA MET A 443 -15.36 14.96 -8.16
C MET A 443 -14.33 14.39 -9.14
N LEU A 444 -14.21 13.07 -9.27
CA LEU A 444 -13.17 12.42 -10.09
C LEU A 444 -13.55 12.29 -11.57
N LEU A 445 -14.78 11.85 -11.86
CA LEU A 445 -15.21 11.46 -13.21
C LEU A 445 -15.16 12.59 -14.26
N PRO A 446 -15.29 13.91 -13.93
CA PRO A 446 -15.12 14.98 -14.92
C PRO A 446 -13.75 14.94 -15.62
N THR A 447 -12.71 14.37 -14.99
CA THR A 447 -11.40 14.17 -15.63
C THR A 447 -11.47 13.28 -16.87
N LEU A 448 -12.39 12.30 -16.91
CA LEU A 448 -12.56 11.43 -18.06
C LEU A 448 -13.05 12.20 -19.29
N LEU A 449 -13.86 13.24 -19.11
CA LEU A 449 -14.34 14.07 -20.20
C LEU A 449 -13.25 15.02 -20.73
N LYS A 450 -12.39 15.53 -19.84
CA LYS A 450 -11.29 16.44 -20.21
C LYS A 450 -10.20 15.71 -21.01
N PHE A 451 -9.95 14.44 -20.73
CA PHE A 451 -8.81 13.69 -21.27
C PHE A 451 -9.22 12.49 -22.12
N ASP A 452 -10.40 12.51 -22.75
CA ASP A 452 -10.90 11.45 -23.65
C ASP A 452 -10.82 10.04 -23.04
N GLY A 453 -11.23 9.92 -21.78
CA GLY A 453 -11.19 8.68 -21.01
C GLY A 453 -12.37 7.75 -21.24
N ALA A 454 -12.40 6.66 -20.49
CA ALA A 454 -13.41 5.61 -20.58
C ALA A 454 -13.96 5.20 -19.21
N ILE A 455 -15.23 4.77 -19.19
CA ILE A 455 -15.91 4.15 -18.06
C ILE A 455 -16.27 2.72 -18.44
N TYR A 456 -15.79 1.73 -17.69
CA TYR A 456 -16.28 0.35 -17.78
C TYR A 456 -17.31 0.10 -16.68
N ASP A 457 -18.59 0.12 -17.04
CA ASP A 457 -19.70 0.03 -16.08
C ASP A 457 -20.07 -1.43 -15.78
N ARG A 458 -19.78 -1.88 -14.56
CA ARG A 458 -20.18 -3.21 -14.08
C ARG A 458 -21.69 -3.42 -14.01
N ALA A 459 -22.46 -2.34 -13.97
CA ALA A 459 -23.92 -2.35 -13.95
C ALA A 459 -24.52 -1.95 -15.30
N SER A 460 -23.75 -2.01 -16.40
CA SER A 460 -24.22 -1.68 -17.76
C SER A 460 -25.48 -2.45 -18.18
N ASN A 461 -25.63 -3.70 -17.72
CA ASN A 461 -26.82 -4.52 -17.97
C ASN A 461 -27.99 -4.28 -16.99
N SER A 462 -27.83 -3.39 -16.01
CA SER A 462 -28.85 -3.08 -15.01
C SER A 462 -29.69 -1.90 -15.44
N THR A 463 -31.02 -2.06 -15.40
CA THR A 463 -31.98 -0.97 -15.64
C THR A 463 -32.28 -0.14 -14.37
N SER A 464 -31.66 -0.46 -13.23
CA SER A 464 -31.91 0.25 -11.97
C SER A 464 -31.39 1.68 -11.99
N GLU A 465 -32.28 2.64 -11.74
CA GLU A 465 -31.94 4.05 -11.54
C GLU A 465 -30.91 4.30 -10.43
N ASN A 466 -30.74 3.35 -9.50
CA ASN A 466 -29.75 3.47 -8.43
C ASN A 466 -28.31 3.49 -8.96
N TYR A 467 -28.09 2.94 -10.16
CA TYR A 467 -26.76 2.71 -10.72
C TYR A 467 -26.49 3.48 -12.02
N GLN A 468 -27.43 4.29 -12.48
CA GLN A 468 -27.29 5.03 -13.73
C GLN A 468 -26.30 6.18 -13.59
N TYR A 469 -25.34 6.23 -14.52
CA TYR A 469 -24.42 7.35 -14.66
C TYR A 469 -25.16 8.61 -15.17
N PRO A 470 -24.70 9.82 -14.79
CA PRO A 470 -25.19 11.08 -15.37
C PRO A 470 -25.05 11.12 -16.89
N GLU A 471 -26.01 11.77 -17.57
CA GLU A 471 -26.11 11.82 -19.03
C GLU A 471 -24.83 12.31 -19.74
N VAL A 472 -24.09 13.22 -19.10
CA VAL A 472 -22.83 13.76 -19.63
C VAL A 472 -21.78 12.68 -19.92
N TYR A 473 -21.84 11.52 -19.24
CA TYR A 473 -20.88 10.44 -19.42
C TYR A 473 -21.28 9.41 -20.47
N GLN A 474 -22.47 9.49 -21.07
CA GLN A 474 -22.98 8.45 -21.97
C GLN A 474 -22.03 8.11 -23.13
N LYS A 475 -21.29 9.10 -23.64
CA LYS A 475 -20.33 8.91 -24.75
C LYS A 475 -19.04 8.17 -24.36
N VAL A 476 -18.72 8.11 -23.07
CA VAL A 476 -17.49 7.48 -22.55
C VAL A 476 -17.77 6.16 -21.82
N ILE A 477 -19.04 5.76 -21.67
CA ILE A 477 -19.43 4.50 -21.04
C ILE A 477 -19.26 3.34 -22.03
N ARG A 478 -18.66 2.27 -21.54
CA ARG A 478 -18.47 0.97 -22.18
C ARG A 478 -19.08 -0.10 -21.29
N GLU A 479 -19.42 -1.23 -21.90
CA GLU A 479 -19.95 -2.39 -21.18
C GLU A 479 -18.95 -2.90 -20.13
N GLY A 480 -19.48 -3.46 -19.05
CA GLY A 480 -18.68 -4.09 -18.02
C GLY A 480 -18.06 -5.37 -18.57
N VAL A 481 -16.81 -5.64 -18.21
CA VAL A 481 -16.10 -6.83 -18.65
C VAL A 481 -15.81 -7.79 -17.49
N ASP A 482 -15.58 -9.05 -17.85
CA ASP A 482 -15.19 -10.09 -16.90
C ASP A 482 -13.78 -9.83 -16.34
N PHE A 483 -13.46 -10.49 -15.23
CA PHE A 483 -12.20 -10.26 -14.51
C PHE A 483 -10.96 -10.51 -15.38
N ASP A 484 -10.96 -11.59 -16.18
CA ASP A 484 -9.82 -11.91 -17.05
C ASP A 484 -9.57 -10.81 -18.10
N GLU A 485 -10.63 -10.24 -18.66
CA GLU A 485 -10.52 -9.11 -19.60
C GLU A 485 -10.10 -7.81 -18.89
N MET A 486 -10.57 -7.58 -17.66
CA MET A 486 -10.14 -6.43 -16.85
C MET A 486 -8.61 -6.38 -16.69
N THR A 487 -7.93 -7.53 -16.56
CA THR A 487 -6.46 -7.56 -16.42
C THR A 487 -5.74 -6.99 -17.64
N GLN A 488 -6.30 -7.18 -18.85
CA GLN A 488 -5.76 -6.58 -20.07
C GLN A 488 -6.04 -5.08 -20.13
N LEU A 489 -7.24 -4.67 -19.68
CA LEU A 489 -7.59 -3.24 -19.60
C LEU A 489 -6.67 -2.48 -18.64
N TYR A 490 -6.23 -3.09 -17.54
CA TYR A 490 -5.26 -2.45 -16.65
C TYR A 490 -4.00 -2.00 -17.39
N LYS A 491 -3.53 -2.80 -18.35
CA LYS A 491 -2.35 -2.51 -19.17
C LYS A 491 -2.61 -1.48 -20.27
N LYS A 492 -3.85 -1.41 -20.77
CA LYS A 492 -4.25 -0.54 -21.88
C LYS A 492 -4.26 0.95 -21.52
N PHE A 493 -4.55 1.33 -20.27
CA PHE A 493 -4.69 2.73 -19.88
C PHE A 493 -3.43 3.29 -19.22
N LYS A 494 -3.10 4.57 -19.50
CA LYS A 494 -2.05 5.30 -18.79
C LYS A 494 -2.43 5.53 -17.32
N VAL A 495 -3.67 5.90 -17.03
CA VAL A 495 -4.10 6.27 -15.67
C VAL A 495 -5.40 5.57 -15.32
N PHE A 496 -5.52 5.11 -14.07
CA PHE A 496 -6.77 4.61 -13.53
C PHE A 496 -7.27 5.46 -12.36
N LEU A 497 -8.57 5.73 -12.35
CA LEU A 497 -9.26 6.42 -11.28
C LEU A 497 -9.82 5.40 -10.26
N ASN A 498 -9.63 5.67 -8.97
CA ASN A 498 -10.15 4.86 -7.87
C ASN A 498 -10.95 5.71 -6.86
N VAL A 499 -12.03 5.13 -6.34
CA VAL A 499 -12.83 5.70 -5.25
C VAL A 499 -12.84 4.74 -4.07
N ASN A 500 -12.89 5.28 -2.85
CA ASN A 500 -12.81 4.49 -1.62
C ASN A 500 -14.14 4.56 -0.85
N THR A 501 -14.73 3.39 -0.60
CA THR A 501 -15.93 3.28 0.25
C THR A 501 -15.55 3.22 1.73
N ILE A 502 -14.46 2.52 2.06
CA ILE A 502 -13.90 2.48 3.40
C ILE A 502 -12.71 3.43 3.44
N THR A 503 -12.82 4.50 4.22
CA THR A 503 -11.81 5.58 4.24
C THR A 503 -10.96 5.57 5.51
N GLN A 504 -11.48 5.01 6.61
CA GLN A 504 -10.83 5.04 7.92
C GLN A 504 -9.97 3.81 8.21
N SER A 505 -10.14 2.72 7.48
CA SER A 505 -9.34 1.51 7.68
C SER A 505 -7.89 1.76 7.25
N PRO A 506 -6.90 1.39 8.07
CA PRO A 506 -5.48 1.38 7.69
C PRO A 506 -5.13 0.31 6.65
N THR A 507 -5.95 -0.72 6.51
CA THR A 507 -5.63 -1.89 5.67
C THR A 507 -6.61 -2.15 4.53
N MET A 508 -7.88 -1.78 4.69
CA MET A 508 -8.93 -2.09 3.73
C MET A 508 -9.00 -1.06 2.60
N MET A 509 -8.78 -1.51 1.36
CA MET A 509 -9.00 -0.77 0.12
C MET A 509 -9.47 -1.71 -0.98
N SER A 510 -9.77 -1.19 -2.18
CA SER A 510 -10.16 -2.04 -3.30
C SER A 510 -8.98 -2.91 -3.78
N ARG A 511 -9.24 -4.19 -4.12
CA ARG A 511 -8.25 -5.10 -4.74
C ARG A 511 -7.57 -4.47 -5.95
N ARG A 512 -8.34 -3.68 -6.70
CA ARG A 512 -7.92 -3.03 -7.93
C ARG A 512 -6.68 -2.15 -7.77
N VAL A 513 -6.50 -1.50 -6.62
CA VAL A 513 -5.30 -0.68 -6.41
C VAL A 513 -4.04 -1.54 -6.52
N TYR A 514 -4.03 -2.69 -5.83
CA TYR A 514 -2.92 -3.66 -5.93
C TYR A 514 -2.76 -4.19 -7.36
N GLU A 515 -3.86 -4.59 -8.00
CA GLU A 515 -3.87 -5.15 -9.35
C GLU A 515 -3.34 -4.17 -10.42
N LEU A 516 -3.71 -2.89 -10.33
CA LEU A 516 -3.27 -1.82 -11.21
C LEU A 516 -1.78 -1.53 -11.04
N LEU A 517 -1.34 -1.35 -9.80
CA LEU A 517 0.06 -1.06 -9.49
C LEU A 517 0.96 -2.24 -9.90
N ALA A 518 0.54 -3.48 -9.66
CA ALA A 518 1.24 -4.67 -10.16
C ALA A 518 1.32 -4.72 -11.69
N SER A 519 0.28 -4.23 -12.37
CA SER A 519 0.24 -4.14 -13.84
C SER A 519 1.02 -2.93 -14.40
N GLY A 520 1.65 -2.14 -13.53
CA GLY A 520 2.40 -0.94 -13.89
C GLY A 520 1.54 0.29 -14.20
N THR A 521 0.28 0.32 -13.77
CA THR A 521 -0.64 1.44 -14.02
C THR A 521 -0.68 2.40 -12.84
N PRO A 522 -0.26 3.67 -13.02
CA PRO A 522 -0.48 4.71 -12.05
C PRO A 522 -1.96 4.90 -11.69
N VAL A 523 -2.21 5.16 -10.42
CA VAL A 523 -3.56 5.31 -9.86
C VAL A 523 -3.74 6.73 -9.29
N VAL A 524 -4.86 7.36 -9.65
CA VAL A 524 -5.37 8.58 -9.01
C VAL A 524 -6.58 8.18 -8.17
N SER A 525 -6.55 8.46 -6.88
CA SER A 525 -7.57 8.00 -5.94
C SER A 525 -8.13 9.14 -5.09
N THR A 526 -9.37 9.00 -4.66
CA THR A 526 -9.84 9.76 -3.49
C THR A 526 -9.09 9.33 -2.22
N PRO A 527 -9.08 10.15 -1.15
CA PRO A 527 -8.33 9.83 0.06
C PRO A 527 -8.87 8.60 0.80
N SER A 528 -7.96 7.79 1.33
CA SER A 528 -8.25 6.79 2.37
C SER A 528 -6.98 6.52 3.18
N LYS A 529 -7.15 6.14 4.44
CA LYS A 529 -6.03 5.83 5.34
C LYS A 529 -5.19 4.66 4.81
N ALA A 530 -5.82 3.63 4.25
CA ALA A 530 -5.12 2.50 3.65
C ALA A 530 -4.18 2.91 2.50
N ILE A 531 -4.58 3.86 1.66
CA ILE A 531 -3.71 4.38 0.59
C ILE A 531 -2.51 5.13 1.18
N THR A 532 -2.74 6.01 2.16
CA THR A 532 -1.67 6.79 2.78
C THR A 532 -0.66 5.91 3.51
N GLU A 533 -1.10 4.83 4.14
CA GLU A 533 -0.22 3.93 4.89
C GLU A 533 0.51 2.91 4.01
N GLN A 534 -0.14 2.34 2.99
CA GLN A 534 0.46 1.27 2.18
C GLN A 534 1.13 1.77 0.90
N PHE A 535 0.71 2.91 0.35
CA PHE A 535 1.23 3.44 -0.92
C PHE A 535 1.62 4.93 -0.85
N PRO A 536 2.40 5.36 0.17
CA PRO A 536 2.73 6.76 0.38
C PRO A 536 3.51 7.33 -0.81
N GLY A 537 2.95 8.34 -1.48
CA GLY A 537 3.56 9.00 -2.64
C GLY A 537 3.54 8.20 -3.94
N ILE A 538 2.99 6.98 -3.94
CA ILE A 538 2.86 6.09 -5.11
C ILE A 538 1.48 6.24 -5.75
N VAL A 539 0.41 6.21 -4.94
CA VAL A 539 -0.95 6.51 -5.42
C VAL A 539 -1.22 8.00 -5.22
N LEU A 540 -1.57 8.70 -6.30
CA LEU A 540 -1.85 10.13 -6.23
C LEU A 540 -3.23 10.35 -5.61
N THR A 541 -3.24 10.95 -4.44
CA THR A 541 -4.48 11.23 -3.70
C THR A 541 -4.96 12.64 -3.99
N VAL A 542 -6.23 12.79 -4.39
CA VAL A 542 -6.84 14.08 -4.77
C VAL A 542 -8.13 14.33 -4.01
N ARG A 543 -8.41 15.59 -3.67
CA ARG A 543 -9.53 16.00 -2.79
C ARG A 543 -10.63 16.77 -3.53
N ASN A 544 -10.33 17.32 -4.69
CA ASN A 544 -11.25 18.10 -5.51
C ASN A 544 -10.98 17.86 -7.01
N GLU A 545 -11.87 18.37 -7.85
CA GLU A 545 -11.85 18.15 -9.30
C GLU A 545 -10.59 18.75 -9.96
N ASP A 546 -10.12 19.90 -9.48
CA ASP A 546 -8.93 20.56 -10.04
C ASP A 546 -7.65 19.78 -9.72
N GLU A 547 -7.49 19.30 -8.49
CA GLU A 547 -6.41 18.38 -8.12
C GLU A 547 -6.46 17.11 -8.97
N ALA A 548 -7.66 16.55 -9.20
CA ALA A 548 -7.82 15.38 -10.06
C ALA A 548 -7.36 15.66 -11.49
N LYS A 549 -7.76 16.79 -12.07
CA LYS A 549 -7.33 17.21 -13.41
C LYS A 549 -5.81 17.42 -13.48
N ILE A 550 -5.23 18.09 -12.50
CA ILE A 550 -3.77 18.35 -12.45
C ILE A 550 -2.99 17.05 -12.33
N ALA A 551 -3.41 16.14 -11.45
CA ALA A 551 -2.73 14.85 -11.24
C ALA A 551 -2.77 13.99 -12.52
N VAL A 552 -3.93 13.90 -13.17
CA VAL A 552 -4.09 13.18 -14.44
C VAL A 552 -3.28 13.84 -15.55
N GLU A 553 -3.36 15.17 -15.70
CA GLU A 553 -2.59 15.91 -16.71
C GLU A 553 -1.09 15.68 -16.55
N LYS A 554 -0.59 15.72 -15.31
CA LYS A 554 0.82 15.45 -15.01
C LYS A 554 1.23 14.04 -15.44
N LEU A 555 0.41 13.04 -15.17
CA LEU A 555 0.65 11.66 -15.60
C LEU A 555 0.59 11.47 -17.12
N LEU A 556 -0.23 12.24 -17.83
CA LEU A 556 -0.35 12.16 -19.29
C LEU A 556 0.73 12.93 -20.05
N THR A 557 1.27 14.00 -19.45
CA THR A 557 2.18 14.94 -20.13
C THR A 557 3.65 14.83 -19.69
N ASP A 558 3.93 14.26 -18.51
CA ASP A 558 5.30 14.04 -18.02
C ASP A 558 5.63 12.54 -18.03
N SER A 559 6.36 12.11 -19.06
CA SER A 559 6.72 10.70 -19.23
C SER A 559 7.66 10.21 -18.14
N HIS A 560 8.57 11.04 -17.61
CA HIS A 560 9.44 10.64 -16.50
C HIS A 560 8.61 10.37 -15.24
N PHE A 561 7.72 11.30 -14.89
CA PHE A 561 6.87 11.17 -13.72
C PHE A 561 5.95 9.94 -13.82
N TRP A 562 5.32 9.72 -14.97
CA TRP A 562 4.47 8.54 -15.18
C TRP A 562 5.23 7.24 -14.97
N ASN A 563 6.41 7.12 -15.60
CA ASN A 563 7.23 5.91 -15.51
C ASN A 563 7.77 5.71 -14.10
N LYS A 564 8.10 6.80 -13.39
CA LYS A 564 8.47 6.76 -11.98
C LYS A 564 7.34 6.20 -11.12
N GLN A 565 6.11 6.68 -11.29
CA GLN A 565 4.96 6.17 -10.53
C GLN A 565 4.65 4.70 -10.85
N SER A 566 4.78 4.32 -12.12
CA SER A 566 4.62 2.93 -12.56
C SER A 566 5.60 1.99 -11.86
N VAL A 567 6.89 2.33 -11.87
CA VAL A 567 7.95 1.48 -11.28
C VAL A 567 7.86 1.44 -9.76
N LEU A 568 7.54 2.55 -9.10
CA LEU A 568 7.28 2.58 -7.65
C LEU A 568 6.13 1.63 -7.28
N GLY A 569 5.03 1.68 -8.04
CA GLY A 569 3.88 0.81 -7.85
C GLY A 569 4.21 -0.68 -8.01
N ILE A 570 4.90 -1.03 -9.09
CA ILE A 570 5.33 -2.41 -9.34
C ILE A 570 6.23 -2.87 -8.19
N ARG A 571 7.24 -2.08 -7.82
CA ARG A 571 8.18 -2.46 -6.77
C ARG A 571 7.49 -2.70 -5.44
N GLU A 572 6.64 -1.76 -5.01
CA GLU A 572 5.96 -1.86 -3.72
C GLU A 572 5.07 -3.11 -3.66
N VAL A 573 4.28 -3.34 -4.72
CA VAL A 573 3.39 -4.51 -4.75
C VAL A 573 4.17 -5.82 -4.82
N MET A 574 5.19 -5.93 -5.67
CA MET A 574 6.00 -7.14 -5.79
C MET A 574 6.81 -7.41 -4.52
N ALA A 575 7.18 -6.39 -3.76
CA ALA A 575 7.91 -6.55 -2.50
C ALA A 575 7.00 -7.01 -1.35
N ASN A 576 5.79 -6.46 -1.25
CA ASN A 576 5.02 -6.49 0.01
C ASN A 576 3.54 -6.90 -0.14
N HIS A 577 2.98 -6.92 -1.36
CA HIS A 577 1.54 -7.04 -1.55
C HIS A 577 1.12 -8.07 -2.60
N THR A 578 1.75 -9.24 -2.63
CA THR A 578 1.33 -10.39 -3.45
C THR A 578 0.56 -11.42 -2.61
N TYR A 579 -0.30 -12.23 -3.24
CA TYR A 579 -0.98 -13.33 -2.52
C TYR A 579 -0.02 -14.41 -2.01
N GLU A 580 1.17 -14.52 -2.61
CA GLU A 580 2.27 -15.33 -2.08
C GLU A 580 2.74 -14.78 -0.72
N ASP A 581 2.93 -13.47 -0.60
CA ASP A 581 3.30 -12.81 0.66
C ASP A 581 2.20 -13.01 1.71
N ARG A 582 0.92 -12.85 1.33
CA ARG A 582 -0.22 -13.12 2.22
C ARG A 582 -0.25 -14.56 2.70
N TRP A 583 0.11 -15.51 1.85
CA TRP A 583 0.19 -16.91 2.24
C TRP A 583 1.37 -17.18 3.19
N LEU A 584 2.51 -16.53 2.98
CA LEU A 584 3.62 -16.57 3.92
C LEU A 584 3.22 -16.00 5.29
N ASP A 585 2.49 -14.89 5.32
CA ASP A 585 1.98 -14.29 6.55
C ASP A 585 1.04 -15.25 7.30
N ILE A 586 0.07 -15.85 6.59
CA ILE A 586 -0.84 -16.86 7.18
C ILE A 586 -0.03 -18.01 7.80
N LYS A 587 0.92 -18.59 7.07
CA LYS A 587 1.75 -19.68 7.58
C LYS A 587 2.54 -19.25 8.80
N ALA A 588 3.13 -18.05 8.80
CA ALA A 588 3.91 -17.53 9.93
C ALA A 588 3.05 -17.44 11.19
N LYS A 589 1.80 -16.96 11.06
CA LYS A 589 0.87 -16.86 12.19
C LYS A 589 0.35 -18.22 12.66
N MET A 590 0.20 -19.19 11.76
CA MET A 590 -0.22 -20.55 12.11
C MET A 590 0.88 -21.38 12.78
N GLN A 591 2.15 -21.20 12.36
CA GLN A 591 3.30 -21.95 12.86
C GLN A 591 4.00 -21.27 14.05
N GLY A 592 3.78 -19.98 14.25
CA GLY A 592 4.55 -19.17 15.20
C GLY A 592 5.78 -18.54 14.52
N GLU A 593 6.11 -17.30 14.89
CA GLU A 593 7.04 -16.41 14.16
C GLU A 593 8.49 -16.93 14.04
N ASN A 594 8.85 -18.00 14.75
CA ASN A 594 10.23 -18.51 14.83
C ASN A 594 10.60 -19.58 13.77
N GLU A 595 9.67 -20.03 12.92
CA GLU A 595 9.89 -21.22 12.08
C GLU A 595 10.00 -21.00 10.56
N ILE A 596 9.67 -19.82 10.02
CA ILE A 596 9.85 -19.56 8.58
C ILE A 596 11.22 -18.96 8.31
N LYS A 597 12.24 -19.83 8.21
CA LYS A 597 13.51 -19.44 7.57
C LYS A 597 13.30 -19.33 6.07
N ILE A 598 13.02 -18.13 5.57
CA ILE A 598 13.11 -17.85 4.14
C ILE A 598 14.60 -17.89 3.78
N ASN A 599 15.01 -18.94 3.08
CA ASN A 599 16.40 -19.05 2.61
C ASN A 599 16.61 -17.95 1.57
N LYS A 600 17.40 -16.92 1.91
CA LYS A 600 17.72 -15.87 0.95
C LYS A 600 18.67 -16.45 -0.11
N PRO A 601 18.36 -16.32 -1.40
CA PRO A 601 19.23 -16.81 -2.46
C PRO A 601 20.54 -16.01 -2.46
N SER A 602 21.66 -16.66 -2.77
CA SER A 602 22.93 -15.95 -2.88
C SER A 602 22.93 -15.03 -4.10
N LEU A 603 23.54 -13.85 -3.97
CA LEU A 603 23.79 -12.95 -5.09
C LEU A 603 25.29 -12.84 -5.31
N ARG A 604 25.73 -13.12 -6.53
CA ARG A 604 27.10 -12.90 -6.98
C ARG A 604 27.13 -11.78 -8.00
N ILE A 605 28.16 -10.94 -7.96
CA ILE A 605 28.40 -9.91 -8.97
C ILE A 605 29.66 -10.26 -9.76
N ILE A 606 29.59 -10.21 -11.08
CA ILE A 606 30.74 -10.30 -11.99
C ILE A 606 30.79 -9.01 -12.79
N ALA A 607 31.82 -8.20 -12.53
CA ALA A 607 31.93 -6.87 -13.10
C ALA A 607 33.19 -6.75 -13.98
N ILE A 608 33.03 -6.25 -15.20
CA ILE A 608 34.15 -6.01 -16.12
C ILE A 608 34.66 -4.57 -15.91
N TYR A 609 35.94 -4.44 -15.58
CA TYR A 609 36.59 -3.17 -15.30
C TYR A 609 37.52 -2.74 -16.43
N HIS A 610 37.21 -1.59 -17.03
CA HIS A 610 37.96 -0.98 -18.13
C HIS A 610 38.74 0.28 -17.72
N GLY A 611 38.52 0.81 -16.51
CA GLY A 611 39.15 2.05 -16.04
C GLY A 611 38.32 3.32 -16.33
N TYR A 612 37.03 3.20 -16.62
CA TYR A 612 36.15 4.34 -16.86
C TYR A 612 35.72 5.04 -15.57
N GLN A 613 35.67 4.29 -14.47
CA GLN A 613 35.42 4.79 -13.12
C GLN A 613 36.59 4.47 -12.21
N ASP A 614 36.69 5.20 -11.10
CA ASP A 614 37.55 4.76 -10.01
C ASP A 614 37.07 3.43 -9.46
N ILE A 615 38.00 2.50 -9.26
CA ILE A 615 37.66 1.13 -8.86
C ILE A 615 37.04 1.06 -7.46
N ASN A 616 37.44 1.92 -6.54
CA ASN A 616 36.93 1.91 -5.17
C ASN A 616 35.49 2.43 -5.15
N PHE A 617 35.22 3.51 -5.88
CA PHE A 617 33.85 3.98 -6.12
C PHE A 617 32.99 2.90 -6.78
N PHE A 618 33.50 2.26 -7.82
CA PHE A 618 32.77 1.23 -8.56
C PHE A 618 32.41 0.03 -7.68
N ILE A 619 33.38 -0.54 -6.96
CA ILE A 619 33.14 -1.67 -6.04
C ILE A 619 32.16 -1.27 -4.94
N LYS A 620 32.34 -0.09 -4.33
CA LYS A 620 31.41 0.40 -3.32
C LYS A 620 29.98 0.52 -3.87
N ASN A 621 29.84 1.05 -5.09
CA ASN A 621 28.54 1.15 -5.74
C ASN A 621 27.85 -0.20 -5.93
N LEU A 622 28.60 -1.27 -6.16
CA LEU A 622 28.10 -2.64 -6.30
C LEU A 622 27.73 -3.27 -4.96
N ILE A 623 28.58 -3.10 -3.93
CA ILE A 623 28.32 -3.60 -2.57
C ILE A 623 27.03 -2.96 -2.02
N ASP A 624 26.84 -1.66 -2.25
CA ASP A 624 25.70 -0.90 -1.73
C ASP A 624 24.36 -1.30 -2.40
N GLN A 625 24.35 -2.21 -3.39
CA GLN A 625 23.12 -2.63 -4.07
C GLN A 625 22.24 -3.57 -3.24
N SER A 626 22.82 -4.42 -2.41
CA SER A 626 22.11 -5.49 -1.72
C SER A 626 22.97 -6.11 -0.61
N GLU A 627 22.35 -6.41 0.52
CA GLU A 627 22.99 -7.12 1.62
C GLU A 627 23.21 -8.62 1.30
N GLU A 628 22.53 -9.12 0.27
CA GLU A 628 22.64 -10.51 -0.23
C GLU A 628 23.86 -10.74 -1.11
N VAL A 629 24.65 -9.70 -1.42
CA VAL A 629 25.89 -9.82 -2.20
C VAL A 629 26.91 -10.65 -1.42
N SER A 630 27.05 -11.90 -1.84
CA SER A 630 27.94 -12.90 -1.25
C SER A 630 29.35 -12.86 -1.83
N GLU A 631 29.51 -12.33 -3.04
CA GLU A 631 30.79 -12.29 -3.76
C GLU A 631 30.76 -11.26 -4.90
N ILE A 632 31.88 -10.57 -5.10
CA ILE A 632 32.12 -9.64 -6.21
C ILE A 632 33.41 -10.04 -6.91
N VAL A 633 33.33 -10.40 -8.18
CA VAL A 633 34.48 -10.69 -9.04
C VAL A 633 34.68 -9.54 -10.01
N ILE A 634 35.80 -8.82 -9.86
CA ILE A 634 36.25 -7.77 -10.78
C ILE A 634 37.18 -8.39 -11.83
N LEU A 635 36.76 -8.37 -13.09
CA LEU A 635 37.52 -8.84 -14.23
C LEU A 635 38.20 -7.67 -14.93
N LYS A 636 39.52 -7.72 -15.04
CA LYS A 636 40.31 -6.66 -15.70
C LYS A 636 41.26 -7.20 -16.76
N SER A 637 41.72 -6.32 -17.64
CA SER A 637 42.88 -6.60 -18.48
C SER A 637 44.15 -6.76 -17.63
N SER A 638 45.08 -7.62 -18.05
CA SER A 638 46.40 -7.75 -17.42
C SER A 638 47.19 -6.43 -17.41
N LYS A 639 46.92 -5.54 -18.38
CA LYS A 639 47.56 -4.23 -18.52
C LYS A 639 47.03 -3.16 -17.56
N LEU A 640 45.86 -3.38 -16.94
CA LEU A 640 45.29 -2.43 -16.01
C LEU A 640 45.83 -2.70 -14.60
N GLU A 641 46.43 -1.68 -14.00
CA GLU A 641 46.76 -1.66 -12.59
C GLU A 641 45.54 -1.21 -11.78
N VAL A 642 45.34 -1.85 -10.64
CA VAL A 642 44.21 -1.60 -9.75
C VAL A 642 44.71 -1.61 -8.32
N SER A 643 44.38 -0.55 -7.61
CA SER A 643 44.71 -0.37 -6.19
C SER A 643 43.43 -0.19 -5.41
N LEU A 644 43.18 -1.12 -4.48
CA LEU A 644 42.03 -1.11 -3.60
C LEU A 644 42.39 -0.40 -2.29
N THR A 645 41.44 0.31 -1.70
CA THR A 645 41.57 0.78 -0.32
C THR A 645 41.72 -0.40 0.63
N ALA A 646 42.40 -0.20 1.77
CA ALA A 646 42.57 -1.24 2.79
C ALA A 646 41.24 -1.83 3.27
N GLU A 647 40.19 -1.00 3.33
CA GLU A 647 38.83 -1.43 3.67
C GLU A 647 38.30 -2.48 2.68
N LEU A 648 38.38 -2.20 1.38
CA LEU A 648 37.87 -3.10 0.33
C LEU A 648 38.78 -4.32 0.13
N ALA A 649 40.10 -4.16 0.26
CA ALA A 649 41.05 -5.26 0.15
C ALA A 649 40.86 -6.32 1.25
N ASN A 650 40.38 -5.91 2.43
CA ASN A 650 40.12 -6.81 3.55
C ASN A 650 38.74 -7.49 3.49
N LYS A 651 37.86 -7.08 2.58
CA LYS A 651 36.57 -7.77 2.38
C LYS A 651 36.80 -9.07 1.62
N LYS A 652 36.57 -10.21 2.29
CA LYS A 652 36.71 -11.55 1.71
C LYS A 652 35.85 -11.79 0.47
N GLU A 653 34.79 -11.01 0.29
CA GLU A 653 33.87 -11.11 -0.84
C GLU A 653 34.44 -10.54 -2.15
N VAL A 654 35.51 -9.74 -2.13
CA VAL A 654 36.02 -9.03 -3.31
C VAL A 654 37.22 -9.77 -3.92
N LEU A 655 37.07 -10.21 -5.18
CA LEU A 655 38.09 -10.92 -5.94
C LEU A 655 38.46 -10.15 -7.21
N VAL A 656 39.73 -9.87 -7.42
CA VAL A 656 40.23 -9.27 -8.67
C VAL A 656 40.94 -10.34 -9.49
N LYS A 657 40.51 -10.52 -10.75
CA LYS A 657 41.05 -11.53 -11.67
C LYS A 657 41.34 -10.92 -13.04
N ASN A 658 42.30 -11.49 -13.76
CA ASN A 658 42.50 -11.15 -15.16
C ASN A 658 41.43 -11.84 -16.01
N THR A 659 40.89 -11.12 -16.99
CA THR A 659 39.86 -11.65 -17.91
C THR A 659 40.36 -12.86 -18.70
N SER A 660 41.66 -12.92 -19.06
CA SER A 660 42.26 -14.04 -19.80
C SER A 660 42.27 -15.35 -19.01
N ASP A 661 42.32 -15.26 -17.69
CA ASP A 661 42.57 -16.40 -16.80
C ASP A 661 41.28 -16.88 -16.13
N PHE A 662 40.14 -16.26 -16.46
CA PHE A 662 38.87 -16.48 -15.77
C PHE A 662 37.78 -17.03 -16.70
N ASN A 663 37.35 -18.27 -16.45
CA ASN A 663 36.25 -18.88 -17.20
C ASN A 663 34.90 -18.62 -16.51
N VAL A 664 34.22 -17.54 -16.91
CA VAL A 664 32.90 -17.15 -16.38
C VAL A 664 31.87 -18.27 -16.46
N ASN A 665 31.78 -18.97 -17.60
CA ASN A 665 30.74 -19.97 -17.80
C ASN A 665 30.95 -21.17 -16.86
N SER A 666 32.18 -21.47 -16.45
CA SER A 666 32.47 -22.46 -15.40
C SER A 666 32.16 -21.95 -13.99
N TYR A 667 32.28 -20.65 -13.75
CA TYR A 667 32.16 -20.04 -12.43
C TYR A 667 30.71 -19.88 -11.96
N VAL A 668 29.79 -19.59 -12.88
CA VAL A 668 28.34 -19.48 -12.61
C VAL A 668 27.73 -20.85 -12.19
N LYS A 669 28.51 -21.95 -12.21
CA LYS A 669 27.97 -23.32 -12.12
C LYS A 669 27.60 -23.84 -10.73
N SER A 670 28.07 -23.28 -9.63
CA SER A 670 28.04 -23.99 -8.34
C SER A 670 26.77 -23.81 -7.50
N ASP A 671 26.05 -22.70 -7.63
CA ASP A 671 24.84 -22.42 -6.82
C ASP A 671 23.61 -22.29 -7.71
N LEU A 672 22.77 -23.33 -7.77
CA LEU A 672 21.58 -23.37 -8.63
C LEU A 672 20.43 -22.47 -8.14
N GLU A 673 20.36 -22.18 -6.85
CA GLU A 673 19.27 -21.38 -6.25
C GLU A 673 19.62 -19.88 -6.18
N GLY A 674 20.88 -19.52 -6.43
CA GLY A 674 21.37 -18.14 -6.47
C GLY A 674 21.20 -17.40 -7.80
N TYR A 675 21.73 -16.18 -7.82
CA TYR A 675 21.72 -15.27 -8.96
C TYR A 675 23.13 -14.74 -9.25
N THR A 676 23.39 -14.45 -10.52
CA THR A 676 24.63 -13.78 -10.95
C THR A 676 24.30 -12.50 -11.72
N PHE A 677 24.74 -11.37 -11.18
CA PHE A 677 24.63 -10.05 -11.81
C PHE A 677 25.90 -9.72 -12.60
N PHE A 678 25.73 -9.36 -13.86
CA PHE A 678 26.78 -8.90 -14.75
C PHE A 678 26.65 -7.40 -14.98
N THR A 679 27.79 -6.71 -14.86
CA THR A 679 27.86 -5.27 -15.10
C THR A 679 29.25 -4.84 -15.56
N THR A 680 29.41 -3.56 -15.88
CA THR A 680 30.69 -2.98 -16.28
C THR A 680 30.89 -1.62 -15.61
N ASP A 681 32.13 -1.18 -15.49
CA ASP A 681 32.43 0.16 -14.99
C ASP A 681 32.07 1.28 -15.99
N SER A 682 31.41 0.96 -17.11
CA SER A 682 30.80 1.97 -17.98
C SER A 682 29.42 2.43 -17.51
N VAL A 683 28.89 1.86 -16.42
CA VAL A 683 27.59 2.22 -15.85
C VAL A 683 27.67 2.54 -14.37
N ILE A 684 26.83 3.48 -13.93
CA ILE A 684 26.53 3.73 -12.52
C ILE A 684 25.18 3.08 -12.24
N SER A 685 25.14 2.24 -11.20
CA SER A 685 23.88 1.67 -10.69
C SER A 685 23.37 2.55 -9.55
N PHE A 686 22.10 2.94 -9.61
CA PHE A 686 21.45 3.63 -8.48
C PHE A 686 20.83 2.61 -7.52
N LYS A 687 20.28 3.09 -6.42
CA LYS A 687 19.55 2.30 -5.43
C LYS A 687 18.43 1.53 -6.13
N ASN A 688 18.24 0.28 -5.73
CA ASN A 688 17.24 -0.65 -6.26
C ASN A 688 17.51 -1.25 -7.65
N CYS A 689 18.66 -1.01 -8.29
CA CYS A 689 18.96 -1.61 -9.60
C CYS A 689 18.81 -3.14 -9.60
N ILE A 690 19.51 -3.82 -8.68
CA ILE A 690 19.43 -5.29 -8.55
C ILE A 690 18.12 -5.72 -7.89
N LYS A 691 17.64 -4.99 -6.88
CA LYS A 691 16.40 -5.31 -6.15
C LYS A 691 15.22 -5.50 -7.09
N ASP A 692 15.02 -4.56 -8.01
CA ASP A 692 13.88 -4.61 -8.94
C ASP A 692 14.01 -5.74 -9.96
N MET A 693 15.25 -6.08 -10.35
CA MET A 693 15.51 -7.24 -11.22
C MET A 693 15.25 -8.56 -10.49
N LEU A 694 15.55 -8.64 -9.19
CA LEU A 694 15.20 -9.80 -8.37
C LEU A 694 13.68 -9.93 -8.20
N LEU A 695 13.00 -8.82 -7.92
CA LEU A 695 11.53 -8.80 -7.78
C LEU A 695 10.82 -9.19 -9.07
N SER A 696 11.38 -8.90 -10.25
CA SER A 696 10.72 -9.23 -11.52
C SER A 696 10.54 -10.72 -11.75
N PHE A 697 11.44 -11.56 -11.22
CA PHE A 697 11.34 -13.02 -11.31
C PHE A 697 10.09 -13.59 -10.61
N LYS A 698 9.34 -12.82 -9.81
CA LYS A 698 8.08 -13.27 -9.22
C LYS A 698 6.97 -13.50 -10.27
N TYR A 699 7.02 -12.80 -11.41
CA TYR A 699 5.90 -12.81 -12.37
C TYR A 699 6.27 -13.28 -13.78
N HIS A 700 7.51 -13.72 -14.02
CA HIS A 700 7.96 -14.23 -15.32
C HIS A 700 8.90 -15.43 -15.17
N ASP A 701 8.94 -16.29 -16.19
CA ASP A 701 9.81 -17.49 -16.24
C ASP A 701 11.10 -17.29 -17.06
N GLY A 702 11.44 -16.04 -17.38
CA GLY A 702 12.70 -15.69 -18.04
C GLY A 702 13.94 -16.22 -17.30
N TYR A 703 14.98 -16.55 -18.07
CA TYR A 703 16.26 -17.05 -17.58
C TYR A 703 17.14 -15.96 -16.99
N ALA A 704 16.98 -14.75 -17.51
CA ALA A 704 17.67 -13.57 -17.03
C ALA A 704 16.79 -12.34 -17.17
N VAL A 705 17.20 -11.28 -16.48
CA VAL A 705 16.57 -9.96 -16.52
C VAL A 705 17.61 -8.96 -16.99
N SER A 706 17.19 -8.02 -17.84
CA SER A 706 18.04 -6.95 -18.33
C SER A 706 17.34 -5.60 -18.22
N ARG A 707 18.13 -4.53 -18.19
CA ARG A 707 17.65 -3.15 -18.37
C ARG A 707 18.21 -2.56 -19.65
N LYS A 708 17.40 -1.77 -20.35
CA LYS A 708 17.91 -0.93 -21.43
C LYS A 708 18.53 0.31 -20.81
N ILE A 709 19.76 0.62 -21.19
CA ILE A 709 20.44 1.81 -20.69
C ILE A 709 20.09 2.99 -21.60
N ILE A 710 19.30 3.92 -21.07
CA ILE A 710 18.81 5.12 -21.79
C ILE A 710 19.50 6.37 -21.27
N TYR A 711 19.74 6.42 -19.96
CA TYR A 711 20.33 7.56 -19.29
C TYR A 711 21.83 7.63 -19.52
N ASP A 712 22.29 8.76 -20.07
CA ASP A 712 23.71 9.09 -20.20
C ASP A 712 24.07 10.28 -19.31
N MET A 713 25.10 10.10 -18.49
CA MET A 713 25.50 11.10 -17.50
C MET A 713 25.86 12.45 -18.12
N ASN A 714 26.57 12.50 -19.25
CA ASN A 714 26.97 13.77 -19.86
C ASN A 714 25.76 14.48 -20.49
N THR A 715 24.88 13.71 -21.12
CA THR A 715 23.61 14.22 -21.66
C THR A 715 22.78 14.84 -20.55
N ILE A 716 22.56 14.11 -19.45
CA ILE A 716 21.77 14.58 -18.31
C ILE A 716 22.38 15.82 -17.66
N LEU A 717 23.70 15.84 -17.46
CA LEU A 717 24.37 17.03 -16.89
C LEU A 717 24.23 18.27 -17.79
N LYS A 718 24.09 18.08 -19.11
CA LYS A 718 23.95 19.17 -20.08
C LYS A 718 22.49 19.63 -20.24
N SER A 719 21.56 18.70 -20.46
CA SER A 719 20.15 19.02 -20.77
C SER A 719 19.26 19.08 -19.54
N LYS A 720 19.62 18.37 -18.46
CA LYS A 720 18.75 18.04 -17.32
C LYS A 720 17.46 17.31 -17.71
N ASP A 721 17.39 16.79 -18.93
CA ASP A 721 16.24 16.07 -19.47
C ASP A 721 16.29 14.60 -19.02
N LEU A 722 15.21 14.16 -18.39
CA LEU A 722 15.01 12.78 -17.92
C LEU A 722 13.82 12.11 -18.61
N SER A 723 13.26 12.75 -19.64
CA SER A 723 12.15 12.23 -20.42
C SER A 723 12.51 10.87 -21.01
N LEU A 724 11.53 9.97 -20.96
CA LEU A 724 11.68 8.63 -21.53
C LEU A 724 10.87 8.54 -22.83
N PRO A 725 11.46 7.99 -23.90
CA PRO A 725 10.70 7.67 -25.10
C PRO A 725 9.75 6.52 -24.78
N GLU A 726 8.54 6.56 -25.34
CA GLU A 726 7.65 5.39 -25.30
C GLU A 726 8.36 4.22 -25.96
N SER A 727 8.61 3.17 -25.18
CA SER A 727 9.24 1.97 -25.69
C SER A 727 8.67 0.73 -25.01
N ASN A 728 8.74 -0.38 -25.73
CA ASN A 728 8.12 -1.65 -25.34
C ASN A 728 8.94 -2.36 -24.24
N TRP A 729 8.97 -1.79 -23.04
CA TRP A 729 9.52 -2.43 -21.85
C TRP A 729 8.58 -3.53 -21.36
N PHE A 730 9.04 -4.29 -20.37
CA PHE A 730 8.28 -5.41 -19.80
C PHE A 730 7.96 -6.47 -20.84
N SER A 731 8.94 -6.73 -21.72
CA SER A 731 8.86 -7.62 -22.87
C SER A 731 10.03 -8.60 -22.86
N TYR A 732 9.93 -9.68 -23.63
CA TYR A 732 11.05 -10.61 -23.75
C TYR A 732 11.93 -10.27 -24.96
N ILE A 733 13.24 -10.46 -24.80
CA ILE A 733 14.27 -10.23 -25.82
C ILE A 733 15.22 -11.44 -25.96
N HIS A 734 15.92 -11.52 -27.10
CA HIS A 734 16.82 -12.64 -27.42
C HIS A 734 18.28 -12.43 -27.02
N SER A 735 18.70 -11.18 -26.83
CA SER A 735 20.06 -10.85 -26.42
C SER A 735 20.07 -9.58 -25.58
N ALA A 736 20.99 -9.55 -24.63
CA ALA A 736 21.27 -8.40 -23.80
C ALA A 736 22.78 -8.19 -23.67
N ASN A 737 23.18 -6.94 -23.44
CA ASN A 737 24.57 -6.64 -23.11
C ASN A 737 24.88 -7.05 -21.66
N LEU A 738 26.17 -7.15 -21.34
CA LEU A 738 26.63 -7.47 -19.99
C LEU A 738 26.73 -6.25 -19.07
N ASN A 739 26.22 -5.08 -19.49
CA ASN A 739 26.29 -3.87 -18.66
C ASN A 739 25.27 -3.90 -17.52
N CYS A 740 24.15 -4.62 -17.71
CA CYS A 740 23.12 -4.79 -16.69
C CYS A 740 22.29 -6.04 -16.98
N LEU A 741 22.77 -7.18 -16.51
CA LEU A 741 22.12 -8.46 -16.71
C LEU A 741 22.12 -9.27 -15.41
N LEU A 742 20.97 -9.73 -14.97
CA LEU A 742 20.84 -10.62 -13.82
C LEU A 742 20.40 -12.00 -14.30
N VAL A 743 21.24 -13.00 -14.13
CA VAL A 743 20.98 -14.39 -14.52
C VAL A 743 20.54 -15.19 -13.32
N LYS A 744 19.48 -15.99 -13.47
CA LYS A 744 19.10 -17.00 -12.48
C LYS A 744 19.95 -18.24 -12.71
N ASN A 745 20.77 -18.62 -11.73
CA ASN A 745 21.83 -19.61 -11.92
C ASN A 745 21.31 -21.00 -12.33
N LYS A 746 20.07 -21.34 -11.94
CA LYS A 746 19.35 -22.54 -12.41
C LYS A 746 19.34 -22.69 -13.95
N PHE A 747 19.36 -21.59 -14.70
CA PHE A 747 19.29 -21.57 -16.16
C PHE A 747 20.64 -21.27 -16.83
N LYS A 748 21.75 -21.37 -16.09
CA LYS A 748 23.11 -21.12 -16.59
C LYS A 748 23.45 -21.90 -17.86
N ASP A 749 22.96 -23.13 -18.00
CA ASP A 749 23.32 -24.01 -19.12
C ASP A 749 22.56 -23.64 -20.40
N ASN A 750 21.58 -22.73 -20.31
CA ASN A 750 20.84 -22.19 -21.43
C ASN A 750 21.38 -20.84 -21.93
N ILE A 751 22.31 -20.21 -21.21
CA ILE A 751 22.86 -18.90 -21.52
C ILE A 751 24.38 -18.99 -21.65
N VAL A 752 24.91 -18.61 -22.81
CA VAL A 752 26.35 -18.40 -22.98
C VAL A 752 26.68 -16.94 -22.73
N ILE A 753 27.60 -16.71 -21.79
CA ILE A 753 28.16 -15.39 -21.51
C ILE A 753 29.44 -15.22 -22.34
N ASP A 754 29.43 -14.24 -23.25
CA ASP A 754 30.59 -13.82 -24.04
C ASP A 754 31.13 -12.49 -23.48
N ILE A 755 32.09 -12.59 -22.56
CA ILE A 755 32.74 -11.42 -21.95
C ILE A 755 33.39 -10.54 -23.02
N ASN A 756 34.09 -11.15 -23.99
CA ASN A 756 34.86 -10.41 -24.99
C ASN A 756 33.92 -9.63 -25.92
N GLY A 757 32.86 -10.28 -26.39
CA GLY A 757 31.80 -9.66 -27.18
C GLY A 757 30.83 -8.79 -26.37
N HIS A 758 30.99 -8.70 -25.04
CA HIS A 758 30.13 -7.93 -24.11
C HIS A 758 28.63 -8.25 -24.25
N LYS A 759 28.31 -9.50 -24.55
CA LYS A 759 26.96 -9.92 -24.92
C LYS A 759 26.60 -11.30 -24.38
N THR A 760 25.33 -11.62 -24.48
CA THR A 760 24.79 -12.95 -24.20
C THR A 760 24.26 -13.61 -25.46
N LYS A 761 24.32 -14.94 -25.48
CA LYS A 761 23.65 -15.78 -26.46
C LYS A 761 22.78 -16.81 -25.74
N ILE A 762 21.47 -16.75 -25.97
CA ILE A 762 20.53 -17.79 -25.53
C ILE A 762 20.70 -18.99 -26.47
N LEU A 763 20.76 -20.19 -25.91
CA LEU A 763 21.04 -21.42 -26.67
C LEU A 763 19.80 -22.08 -27.27
N ASP A 764 18.61 -21.65 -26.88
CA ASP A 764 17.34 -22.16 -27.37
C ASP A 764 16.49 -21.04 -28.00
N SER A 765 15.35 -21.42 -28.61
CA SER A 765 14.53 -20.56 -29.46
C SER A 765 13.45 -19.76 -28.73
N GLU A 766 13.21 -20.00 -27.43
CA GLU A 766 12.18 -19.25 -26.72
C GLU A 766 12.75 -17.89 -26.27
N ASN A 767 11.90 -16.87 -26.12
CA ASN A 767 12.34 -15.57 -25.64
C ASN A 767 12.58 -15.64 -24.12
N LYS A 768 13.80 -15.46 -23.62
CA LYS A 768 14.11 -15.79 -22.21
C LYS A 768 14.90 -14.75 -21.43
N ILE A 769 15.27 -13.63 -22.03
CA ILE A 769 15.72 -12.48 -21.25
C ILE A 769 14.53 -11.54 -21.12
N TYR A 770 14.13 -11.23 -19.90
CA TYR A 770 13.05 -10.30 -19.63
C TYR A 770 13.61 -8.88 -19.50
N LEU A 771 13.10 -7.96 -20.30
CA LEU A 771 13.47 -6.55 -20.28
C LEU A 771 12.54 -5.79 -19.34
N ILE A 772 13.09 -5.19 -18.29
CA ILE A 772 12.34 -4.29 -17.40
C ILE A 772 12.59 -2.82 -17.74
N ASP A 773 12.04 -1.91 -16.94
CA ASP A 773 12.14 -0.47 -17.11
C ASP A 773 13.62 0.03 -17.16
N PRO A 774 13.87 1.24 -17.68
CA PRO A 774 15.23 1.77 -17.85
C PRO A 774 15.77 2.53 -16.63
N PHE A 775 15.08 2.56 -15.49
CA PHE A 775 15.56 3.27 -14.30
C PHE A 775 16.68 2.52 -13.58
N ASN A 776 17.21 3.17 -12.54
CA ASN A 776 18.27 2.70 -11.66
C ASN A 776 19.62 2.46 -12.33
N ILE A 777 19.83 2.95 -13.56
CA ILE A 777 21.12 2.83 -14.25
C ILE A 777 21.39 4.02 -15.19
N ALA A 778 22.65 4.44 -15.30
CA ALA A 778 23.11 5.41 -16.29
C ALA A 778 24.52 5.11 -16.80
N THR A 779 24.84 5.45 -18.06
CA THR A 779 26.21 5.35 -18.59
C THR A 779 27.09 6.50 -18.12
N VAL A 780 28.39 6.21 -18.01
CA VAL A 780 29.45 7.21 -17.82
C VAL A 780 30.27 7.41 -19.10
N GLU A 781 31.04 8.49 -19.11
CA GLU A 781 31.97 8.82 -20.19
C GLU A 781 33.11 7.79 -20.28
N LYS A 782 33.25 7.15 -21.46
CA LYS A 782 34.36 6.24 -21.74
C LYS A 782 35.61 7.05 -22.10
N ARG A 783 36.37 7.51 -21.09
CA ARG A 783 37.61 8.28 -21.32
C ARG A 783 38.78 7.38 -21.71
N PRO A 784 39.62 7.76 -22.68
CA PRO A 784 41.01 7.34 -22.73
C PRO A 784 41.77 8.02 -21.58
N VAL A 785 42.55 7.26 -20.81
CA VAL A 785 43.00 7.59 -19.45
C VAL A 785 44.03 8.73 -19.38
N SER A 786 43.82 9.66 -18.44
CA SER A 786 44.90 10.15 -17.56
C SER A 786 44.39 10.50 -16.15
N ASN A 787 43.11 10.85 -15.95
CA ASN A 787 42.54 11.00 -14.61
C ASN A 787 40.99 10.96 -14.60
N PRO A 788 40.35 9.83 -14.26
CA PRO A 788 38.91 9.81 -13.98
C PRO A 788 38.61 10.58 -12.68
N SER A 789 37.73 11.58 -12.74
CA SER A 789 37.38 12.37 -11.55
C SER A 789 36.34 11.62 -10.70
N ILE A 790 36.81 10.99 -9.61
CA ILE A 790 35.98 10.33 -8.57
C ILE A 790 34.80 11.23 -8.16
N LYS A 791 35.10 12.51 -7.88
CA LYS A 791 34.12 13.50 -7.43
C LYS A 791 32.99 13.74 -8.44
N LYS A 792 33.24 13.57 -9.75
CA LYS A 792 32.22 13.79 -10.79
C LYS A 792 31.15 12.69 -10.72
N HIS A 793 31.55 11.42 -10.64
CA HIS A 793 30.63 10.27 -10.60
C HIS A 793 29.86 10.21 -9.28
N GLU A 794 30.55 10.41 -8.15
CA GLU A 794 29.91 10.48 -6.82
C GLU A 794 28.87 11.58 -6.75
N LYS A 795 29.22 12.80 -7.20
CA LYS A 795 28.29 13.94 -7.21
C LYS A 795 27.09 13.67 -8.12
N PHE A 796 27.31 13.08 -9.30
CA PHE A 796 26.22 12.74 -10.21
C PHE A 796 25.27 11.73 -9.57
N LYS A 797 25.79 10.64 -9.01
CA LYS A 797 24.98 9.65 -8.32
C LYS A 797 24.13 10.31 -7.22
N TYR A 798 24.78 11.06 -6.33
CA TYR A 798 24.10 11.75 -5.22
C TYR A 798 22.98 12.69 -5.70
N VAL A 799 23.24 13.50 -6.73
CA VAL A 799 22.26 14.49 -7.23
C VAL A 799 21.07 13.84 -7.94
N PHE A 800 21.31 12.75 -8.67
CA PHE A 800 20.27 12.10 -9.49
C PHE A 800 19.62 10.88 -8.84
N GLU A 801 20.11 10.42 -7.68
CA GLU A 801 19.50 9.34 -6.89
C GLU A 801 17.97 9.51 -6.73
N PRO A 802 17.42 10.69 -6.33
CA PRO A 802 15.97 10.83 -6.14
C PRO A 802 15.13 10.74 -7.42
N ASN A 803 15.78 10.88 -8.59
CA ASN A 803 15.12 10.94 -9.89
C ASN A 803 15.33 9.67 -10.72
N LEU A 804 16.45 8.97 -10.52
CA LEU A 804 16.84 7.78 -11.28
C LEU A 804 16.96 6.53 -10.41
N GLY A 805 17.36 6.67 -9.14
CA GLY A 805 17.38 5.63 -8.10
C GLY A 805 16.07 5.57 -7.36
N ILE A 806 14.99 5.45 -8.14
CA ILE A 806 13.60 5.46 -7.68
C ILE A 806 13.43 4.46 -6.56
#